data_AF-A0A6I0EQ60-F1
#
_entry.id   AF-A0A6I0EQ60-F1
#
_cell.length_a   1.000
_cell.length_b   1.000
_cell.length_c   1.000
_cell.angle_alpha   90.00
_cell.angle_beta   90.00
_cell.angle_gamma   90.00
#
_symmetry.space_group_name_H-M   'P 1'
#
loop_
_entity.id
_entity.type
_entity.pdbx_description
1 polymer ?
#
loop_
_entity_poly.entity_id
_entity_poly.type
_entity_poly.pdbx_seq_one_letter_code
_entity_poly.pdbx_strand_id
1 'polypeptide(L)'
;MHRIVCSTLLALVPGLHVLAQAPSSGEPGALVRLYDVGRTMTRIYAPVDGEPANLCRIAPVIDLASTRGDFAPMQDRFVTEVIATLMIEESGEYQFRLTCDDGARFFLSDRTVIDLDGLRSGESATVSAGLVVGPQRIRILHFDNTGDALLKLEWKRPGAEGDFEPIPTDRLRVPPTESRMTMSGPRRVAFQLQRGRPGDGQPLAGLHPACDLFLIRGSALYEPRVSGLAFHPRGDLVVTGWDFRNEVYALSGWESDDRGDMRLRPLAFGLEDVMGCAVVGEDLFVLQRQELTQLICDPGSLGTTKEYRAVCANWPISGNYHEFSTGPVLKDGSLHIALALALDEAGRTLSPQVAGRGTVIKVLDNGEFEYVASGLRSPTGLGVGPDGELFATDTFGDGVPAGKLVHVKAGRFFGVKTSPPGPFQDKTPSPPAVYLPYAEVAMTPMQPSLIPTGPYKGQMLIGDISYGGLARAALEKVGDEYQGCVFQFSQGFESGVARLAWTQDGALFLGGWSIPGWGQPGKNHAGFHKLRFNDKSAFEMHTVRAKSNGLLVEFTQPLPAGFGGDPRFYFAQQWRYAWSSEAGAHKTDEQPLDVKSASVSADRKQVFLEIPGLKADRVVYLRLLGGFRSESGADLWTAETWYTMNTLPTETGTVVSPAPSLAAINALSPEETAAGWKLLFDGKTTAGWRGFKKDAMPDGWAVEDGCLTRVGGGGDIVTAGEYDNFELSLEWKVAPGGNSGIFYRVAEGDGLDAVWHTGPEMQVLDNDLHNDGQNPLTSAGACYALYACPRDLTLPVGRFNQARIVVQGARVEHWLNGVKVCGFELGSDAWNKLIEGSKFKTLPRFGKEPKGRIALQDHGDKVWFRNIKIRPLPATP
;
A
#
# COMPACT_ATOMS: atom_id res chain seq x y z
N MET A 1 69.70 -5.87 40.11
CA MET A 1 70.26 -4.56 39.72
C MET A 1 70.24 -4.45 38.20
N HIS A 2 69.22 -3.80 37.64
CA HIS A 2 69.33 -2.73 36.64
C HIS A 2 67.90 -2.29 36.28
N ARG A 3 67.66 -0.98 36.42
CA ARG A 3 66.40 -0.27 36.16
C ARG A 3 66.21 -0.08 34.66
N ILE A 4 64.97 -0.17 34.18
CA ILE A 4 64.54 0.55 32.97
C ILE A 4 63.19 1.23 33.25
N VAL A 5 63.13 2.49 32.83
CA VAL A 5 62.10 3.50 33.05
C VAL A 5 61.20 3.60 31.81
N CYS A 6 59.93 4.00 32.03
CA CYS A 6 58.87 4.52 31.13
C CYS A 6 59.29 4.95 29.70
N SER A 7 58.43 4.83 28.66
CA SER A 7 57.21 5.63 28.50
C SER A 7 56.25 5.15 27.38
N THR A 8 54.94 5.20 27.68
CA THR A 8 53.75 5.52 26.84
C THR A 8 53.26 4.62 25.68
N LEU A 9 51.99 4.21 25.83
CA LEU A 9 51.09 3.51 24.90
C LEU A 9 50.58 4.39 23.74
N LEU A 10 50.40 3.77 22.57
CA LEU A 10 49.18 3.89 21.76
C LEU A 10 48.97 2.58 20.98
N ALA A 11 47.77 2.00 21.11
CA ALA A 11 47.40 0.69 20.61
C ALA A 11 47.07 0.71 19.10
N LEU A 12 47.63 -0.25 18.36
CA LEU A 12 47.28 -0.61 16.98
C LEU A 12 46.44 -1.89 17.00
N VAL A 13 45.23 -1.84 16.44
CA VAL A 13 44.38 -3.01 16.18
C VAL A 13 44.68 -3.52 14.75
N PRO A 14 44.98 -4.82 14.53
CA PRO A 14 45.04 -5.39 13.20
C PRO A 14 43.68 -5.93 12.79
N GLY A 15 43.18 -5.46 11.65
CA GLY A 15 41.94 -5.92 11.04
C GLY A 15 41.92 -5.60 9.55
N LEU A 16 42.88 -6.12 8.80
CA LEU A 16 42.78 -6.16 7.35
C LEU A 16 41.66 -7.14 6.97
N HIS A 17 40.49 -6.57 6.69
CA HIS A 17 39.48 -7.26 5.90
C HIS A 17 40.06 -7.49 4.51
N VAL A 18 40.05 -8.75 4.10
CA VAL A 18 40.10 -9.15 2.70
C VAL A 18 38.98 -8.41 1.99
N LEU A 19 39.33 -7.44 1.14
CA LEU A 19 38.41 -6.85 0.18
C LEU A 19 37.95 -7.97 -0.76
N ALA A 20 36.75 -8.49 -0.51
CA ALA A 20 36.00 -9.18 -1.53
C ALA A 20 35.75 -8.18 -2.67
N GLN A 21 36.36 -8.42 -3.84
CA GLN A 21 35.97 -7.77 -5.08
C GLN A 21 34.47 -7.99 -5.28
N ALA A 22 33.69 -6.90 -5.23
CA ALA A 22 32.33 -6.89 -5.74
C ALA A 22 32.39 -6.92 -7.28
N PRO A 23 31.53 -7.71 -7.95
CA PRO A 23 31.65 -8.02 -9.37
C PRO A 23 31.28 -6.83 -10.26
N SER A 24 32.05 -6.67 -11.35
CA SER A 24 31.81 -5.76 -12.47
C SER A 24 30.67 -6.21 -13.41
N SER A 25 29.69 -6.98 -12.93
CA SER A 25 28.81 -7.84 -13.77
C SER A 25 27.52 -7.18 -14.28
N GLY A 26 27.40 -5.85 -14.25
CA GLY A 26 26.25 -5.14 -14.83
C GLY A 26 26.43 -4.83 -16.31
N GLU A 27 25.32 -4.74 -17.06
CA GLU A 27 25.35 -4.24 -18.45
C GLU A 27 25.75 -2.75 -18.45
N PRO A 28 26.62 -2.27 -19.37
CA PRO A 28 27.01 -0.86 -19.43
C PRO A 28 25.83 0.08 -19.69
N GLY A 29 25.77 1.21 -18.98
CA GLY A 29 24.72 2.22 -19.09
C GLY A 29 23.78 2.31 -17.88
N ALA A 30 22.68 3.04 -18.06
CA ALA A 30 21.64 3.25 -17.06
C ALA A 30 20.31 2.65 -17.48
N LEU A 31 19.64 1.95 -16.57
CA LEU A 31 18.28 1.46 -16.81
C LEU A 31 17.31 2.63 -16.73
N VAL A 32 16.56 2.85 -17.80
CA VAL A 32 15.50 3.85 -17.91
C VAL A 32 14.16 3.12 -17.96
N ARG A 33 13.29 3.45 -17.01
CA ARG A 33 11.91 2.97 -16.93
C ARG A 33 10.96 4.13 -17.17
N LEU A 34 10.00 3.95 -18.07
CA LEU A 34 8.98 4.95 -18.40
C LEU A 34 7.61 4.46 -17.97
N TYR A 35 6.87 5.31 -17.27
CA TYR A 35 5.57 5.03 -16.70
C TYR A 35 4.58 6.08 -17.24
N ASP A 36 3.74 5.72 -18.21
CA ASP A 36 2.56 6.48 -18.60
C ASP A 36 1.66 6.62 -17.37
N VAL A 37 1.35 7.84 -16.95
CA VAL A 37 0.48 8.08 -15.80
C VAL A 37 -0.94 8.42 -16.24
N GLY A 38 -1.14 8.85 -17.50
CA GLY A 38 -2.44 9.16 -18.07
C GLY A 38 -3.18 10.33 -17.41
N ARG A 39 -2.56 11.06 -16.47
CA ARG A 39 -3.17 12.18 -15.73
C ARG A 39 -2.21 13.37 -15.64
N THR A 40 -2.77 14.55 -15.44
CA THR A 40 -1.98 15.76 -15.21
C THR A 40 -1.10 15.62 -13.97
N MET A 41 0.16 16.00 -14.10
CA MET A 41 1.14 16.01 -13.01
C MET A 41 1.70 17.42 -12.87
N THR A 42 1.88 17.85 -11.63
CA THR A 42 2.49 19.15 -11.32
C THR A 42 3.76 18.99 -10.48
N ARG A 43 4.19 17.74 -10.30
CA ARG A 43 5.27 17.31 -9.41
C ARG A 43 5.66 15.85 -9.69
N ILE A 44 6.73 15.40 -9.06
CA ILE A 44 7.23 14.03 -9.11
C ILE A 44 6.29 13.11 -8.34
N TYR A 45 5.77 12.11 -9.03
CA TYR A 45 5.14 10.95 -8.43
C TYR A 45 6.08 9.76 -8.59
N ALA A 46 6.46 9.12 -7.49
CA ALA A 46 7.27 7.92 -7.57
C ALA A 46 6.40 6.75 -8.08
N PRO A 47 6.89 5.90 -8.99
CA PRO A 47 6.26 4.62 -9.24
C PRO A 47 6.06 3.89 -7.91
N VAL A 48 4.91 3.26 -7.72
CA VAL A 48 4.70 2.39 -6.56
C VAL A 48 5.76 1.29 -6.60
N ASP A 49 6.35 0.94 -5.46
CA ASP A 49 7.40 -0.09 -5.41
C ASP A 49 6.89 -1.40 -6.04
N GLY A 50 7.62 -1.89 -7.05
CA GLY A 50 7.26 -3.09 -7.82
C GLY A 50 6.33 -2.86 -9.01
N GLU A 51 5.83 -1.63 -9.24
CA GLU A 51 5.05 -1.29 -10.43
C GLU A 51 5.88 -1.54 -11.71
N PRO A 52 5.39 -2.33 -12.67
CA PRO A 52 6.06 -2.52 -13.95
C PRO A 52 6.04 -1.23 -14.77
N ALA A 53 7.13 -0.95 -15.49
CA ALA A 53 7.17 0.18 -16.40
C ALA A 53 6.32 -0.09 -17.65
N ASN A 54 5.93 0.92 -18.42
CA ASN A 54 5.46 0.69 -19.78
C ASN A 54 6.60 0.34 -20.74
N LEU A 55 7.76 0.92 -20.50
CA LEU A 55 8.95 0.68 -21.29
C LEU A 55 10.18 0.64 -20.38
N CYS A 56 11.01 -0.38 -20.58
CA CYS A 56 12.36 -0.45 -20.01
C CYS A 56 13.37 -0.38 -21.16
N ARG A 57 14.40 0.44 -21.01
CA ARG A 57 15.51 0.51 -21.97
C ARG A 57 16.81 0.88 -21.27
N ILE A 58 17.94 0.69 -21.95
CA ILE A 58 19.25 1.12 -21.42
C ILE A 58 19.72 2.33 -22.18
N ALA A 59 19.99 3.39 -21.43
CA ALA A 59 20.60 4.59 -21.97
C ALA A 59 22.12 4.53 -21.74
N PRO A 60 22.95 4.75 -22.77
CA PRO A 60 24.40 4.77 -22.61
C PRO A 60 24.85 5.92 -21.69
N VAL A 61 24.16 7.07 -21.80
CA VAL A 61 24.35 8.24 -20.94
C VAL A 61 22.99 8.75 -20.48
N ILE A 62 22.95 9.51 -19.40
CA ILE A 62 21.72 10.15 -18.91
C ILE A 62 21.62 11.54 -19.56
N ASP A 63 21.27 11.53 -20.85
CA ASP A 63 20.96 12.71 -21.66
C ASP A 63 19.79 12.32 -22.56
N LEU A 64 18.56 12.57 -22.08
CA LEU A 64 17.30 12.13 -22.69
C LEU A 64 16.48 13.34 -23.12
N ALA A 65 16.00 13.36 -24.36
CA ALA A 65 15.12 14.42 -24.87
C ALA A 65 13.99 13.88 -25.76
N SER A 66 12.78 14.44 -25.62
CA SER A 66 11.61 14.14 -26.47
C SER A 66 11.94 14.34 -27.95
N THR A 67 12.68 15.41 -28.27
CA THR A 67 13.11 15.78 -29.62
C THR A 67 13.95 14.73 -30.34
N ARG A 68 14.57 13.80 -29.60
CA ARG A 68 15.34 12.67 -30.15
C ARG A 68 14.57 11.36 -30.12
N GLY A 69 13.32 11.37 -29.63
CA GLY A 69 12.53 10.17 -29.39
C GLY A 69 12.98 9.36 -28.19
N ASP A 70 13.73 9.97 -27.25
CA ASP A 70 14.25 9.26 -26.08
C ASP A 70 13.14 8.81 -25.09
N PHE A 71 11.95 9.39 -25.17
CA PHE A 71 10.83 9.00 -24.34
C PHE A 71 9.78 8.17 -25.10
N ALA A 72 9.98 7.92 -26.40
CA ALA A 72 9.00 7.22 -27.23
C ALA A 72 8.68 5.80 -26.68
N PRO A 73 7.39 5.38 -26.69
CA PRO A 73 6.25 6.05 -27.31
C PRO A 73 5.58 7.14 -26.46
N MET A 74 6.12 7.47 -25.28
CA MET A 74 5.55 8.48 -24.41
C MET A 74 5.74 9.88 -25.00
N GLN A 75 4.65 10.63 -25.04
CA GLN A 75 4.63 12.01 -25.50
C GLN A 75 4.54 12.96 -24.31
N ASP A 76 3.52 12.76 -23.47
CA ASP A 76 3.21 13.59 -22.32
C ASP A 76 2.80 12.71 -21.13
N ARG A 77 2.74 13.29 -19.93
CA ARG A 77 2.13 12.70 -18.72
C ARG A 77 2.75 11.38 -18.31
N PHE A 78 4.08 11.31 -18.33
CA PHE A 78 4.82 10.12 -17.91
C PHE A 78 5.82 10.44 -16.80
N VAL A 79 6.19 9.40 -16.07
CA VAL A 79 7.30 9.42 -15.12
C VAL A 79 8.45 8.61 -15.71
N THR A 80 9.67 9.13 -15.56
CA THR A 80 10.91 8.43 -15.86
C THR A 80 11.64 8.09 -14.57
N GLU A 81 12.00 6.83 -14.40
CA GLU A 81 12.93 6.40 -13.37
C GLU A 81 14.23 5.94 -14.04
N VAL A 82 15.35 6.52 -13.63
CA VAL A 82 16.68 6.13 -14.09
C VAL A 82 17.44 5.50 -12.93
N ILE A 83 17.98 4.29 -13.12
CA ILE A 83 18.75 3.57 -12.11
C ILE A 83 20.07 3.10 -12.70
N ALA A 84 21.17 3.38 -12.01
CA ALA A 84 22.49 2.84 -12.35
C ALA A 84 23.41 2.74 -11.14
N THR A 85 24.47 1.97 -11.28
CA THR A 85 25.66 2.02 -10.42
C THR A 85 26.71 2.88 -11.13
N LEU A 86 27.09 3.99 -10.51
CA LEU A 86 28.19 4.87 -10.91
C LEU A 86 29.51 4.35 -10.36
N MET A 87 30.48 4.11 -11.23
CA MET A 87 31.82 3.63 -10.86
C MET A 87 32.76 4.81 -10.65
N ILE A 88 33.14 5.06 -9.39
CA ILE A 88 34.12 6.07 -9.01
C ILE A 88 35.52 5.46 -9.04
N GLU A 89 36.42 6.00 -9.86
CA GLU A 89 37.81 5.54 -9.98
C GLU A 89 38.82 6.42 -9.24
N GLU A 90 38.43 7.65 -8.90
CA GLU A 90 39.28 8.61 -8.20
C GLU A 90 38.48 9.18 -7.02
N SER A 91 39.08 9.16 -5.82
CA SER A 91 38.46 9.81 -4.66
C SER A 91 38.61 11.33 -4.78
N GLY A 92 37.56 12.10 -4.47
CA GLY A 92 37.63 13.55 -4.45
C GLY A 92 36.25 14.22 -4.45
N GLU A 93 36.25 15.53 -4.63
CA GLU A 93 35.01 16.30 -4.77
C GLU A 93 34.52 16.27 -6.23
N TYR A 94 33.39 15.61 -6.44
CA TYR A 94 32.67 15.62 -7.72
C TYR A 94 31.59 16.69 -7.67
N GLN A 95 31.34 17.34 -8.80
CA GLN A 95 30.16 18.19 -8.97
C GLN A 95 29.19 17.49 -9.89
N PHE A 96 27.90 17.49 -9.57
CA PHE A 96 26.84 16.96 -10.42
C PHE A 96 25.90 18.09 -10.82
N ARG A 97 25.48 18.11 -12.08
CA ARG A 97 24.46 19.02 -12.61
C ARG A 97 23.32 18.20 -13.18
N LEU A 98 22.11 18.46 -12.67
CA LEU A 98 20.87 17.89 -13.18
C LEU A 98 20.10 18.97 -13.92
N THR A 99 19.67 18.69 -15.15
CA THR A 99 18.81 19.56 -15.96
C THR A 99 17.54 18.81 -16.32
N CYS A 100 16.37 19.44 -16.15
CA CYS A 100 15.10 18.84 -16.53
C CYS A 100 14.10 19.84 -17.11
N ASP A 101 13.20 19.34 -17.96
CA ASP A 101 11.90 19.95 -18.23
C ASP A 101 10.87 19.30 -17.30
N ASP A 102 9.94 20.10 -16.78
CA ASP A 102 9.16 19.80 -15.58
C ASP A 102 10.04 19.49 -14.36
N GLY A 103 9.86 18.35 -13.68
CA GLY A 103 10.52 18.12 -12.40
C GLY A 103 11.35 16.85 -12.34
N ALA A 104 12.51 16.94 -11.68
CA ALA A 104 13.38 15.80 -11.44
C ALA A 104 14.04 15.84 -10.05
N ARG A 105 14.30 14.66 -9.50
CA ARG A 105 14.97 14.47 -8.20
C ARG A 105 16.07 13.44 -8.35
N PHE A 106 17.29 13.83 -7.98
CA PHE A 106 18.48 13.00 -8.08
C PHE A 106 18.90 12.50 -6.70
N PHE A 107 19.08 11.18 -6.61
CA PHE A 107 19.55 10.46 -5.44
C PHE A 107 20.93 9.88 -5.70
N LEU A 108 21.85 10.12 -4.76
CA LEU A 108 23.18 9.55 -4.73
C LEU A 108 23.34 8.75 -3.43
N SER A 109 23.54 7.44 -3.56
CA SER A 109 23.59 6.49 -2.45
C SER A 109 22.38 6.64 -1.51
N ASP A 110 21.19 6.62 -2.13
CA ASP A 110 19.86 6.72 -1.52
C ASP A 110 19.55 8.05 -0.80
N ARG A 111 20.43 9.06 -0.91
CA ARG A 111 20.20 10.42 -0.40
C ARG A 111 19.81 11.35 -1.53
N THR A 112 18.76 12.14 -1.34
CA THR A 112 18.43 13.24 -2.25
C THR A 112 19.56 14.28 -2.21
N VAL A 113 20.17 14.56 -3.37
CA VAL A 113 21.25 15.56 -3.50
C VAL A 113 20.87 16.73 -4.39
N ILE A 114 19.90 16.56 -5.29
CA ILE A 114 19.24 17.63 -6.05
C ILE A 114 17.74 17.36 -6.09
N ASP A 115 16.94 18.39 -5.85
CA ASP A 115 15.47 18.34 -5.91
C ASP A 115 14.93 19.52 -6.72
N LEU A 116 14.56 19.24 -7.97
CA LEU A 116 13.94 20.17 -8.93
C LEU A 116 12.46 19.83 -9.14
N ASP A 117 11.74 19.44 -8.09
CA ASP A 117 10.32 19.13 -8.20
C ASP A 117 9.47 20.35 -8.63
N GLY A 118 8.32 20.11 -9.27
CA GLY A 118 7.41 21.12 -9.83
C GLY A 118 7.40 21.22 -11.35
N LEU A 119 6.42 21.94 -11.91
CA LEU A 119 6.40 22.32 -13.34
C LEU A 119 7.46 23.39 -13.60
N ARG A 120 8.34 23.16 -14.58
CA ARG A 120 9.48 24.03 -14.91
C ARG A 120 9.80 23.88 -16.39
N SER A 121 10.52 24.85 -16.94
CA SER A 121 10.96 24.77 -18.34
C SER A 121 12.48 24.83 -18.45
N GLY A 122 13.10 23.67 -18.66
CA GLY A 122 14.55 23.51 -18.90
C GLY A 122 15.47 24.09 -17.82
N GLU A 123 15.20 23.87 -16.53
CA GLU A 123 16.02 24.38 -15.43
C GLU A 123 17.13 23.40 -15.01
N SER A 124 18.21 23.92 -14.42
CA SER A 124 19.33 23.12 -13.91
C SER A 124 19.72 23.46 -12.48
N ALA A 125 20.13 22.46 -11.71
CA ALA A 125 20.73 22.62 -10.38
C ALA A 125 22.05 21.82 -10.28
N THR A 126 22.92 22.29 -9.39
CA THR A 126 24.27 21.73 -9.19
C THR A 126 24.51 21.42 -7.72
N VAL A 127 25.23 20.32 -7.44
CA VAL A 127 25.67 19.94 -6.09
C VAL A 127 27.10 19.40 -6.11
N SER A 128 27.88 19.69 -5.06
CA SER A 128 29.18 19.04 -4.81
C SER A 128 29.00 17.83 -3.88
N ALA A 129 29.68 16.72 -4.17
CA ALA A 129 29.70 15.52 -3.35
C ALA A 129 31.12 14.94 -3.25
N GLY A 130 31.60 14.75 -2.01
CA GLY A 130 32.84 14.03 -1.75
C GLY A 130 32.63 12.53 -1.90
N LEU A 131 33.29 11.90 -2.86
CA LEU A 131 33.18 10.48 -3.16
C LEU A 131 34.53 9.78 -3.02
N VAL A 132 34.47 8.49 -2.70
CA VAL A 132 35.64 7.61 -2.65
C VAL A 132 35.56 6.56 -3.74
N VAL A 133 36.72 6.05 -4.18
CA VAL A 133 36.82 4.96 -5.16
C VAL A 133 35.88 3.81 -4.79
N GLY A 134 35.06 3.39 -5.76
CA GLY A 134 34.08 2.32 -5.60
C GLY A 134 32.72 2.61 -6.28
N PRO A 135 31.81 1.63 -6.24
CA PRO A 135 30.47 1.78 -6.80
C PRO A 135 29.60 2.69 -5.92
N GLN A 136 28.85 3.60 -6.55
CA GLN A 136 27.82 4.43 -5.92
C GLN A 136 26.49 4.20 -6.63
N ARG A 137 25.41 3.96 -5.89
CA ARG A 137 24.08 3.84 -6.51
C ARG A 137 23.59 5.22 -6.89
N ILE A 138 23.11 5.39 -8.11
CA ILE A 138 22.38 6.57 -8.55
C ILE A 138 20.96 6.21 -8.94
N ARG A 139 20.02 7.07 -8.56
CA ARG A 139 18.61 7.01 -8.98
C ARG A 139 18.14 8.41 -9.33
N ILE A 140 17.38 8.55 -10.41
CA ILE A 140 16.68 9.80 -10.73
C ILE A 140 15.20 9.48 -10.94
N LEU A 141 14.33 10.28 -10.34
CA LEU A 141 12.92 10.34 -10.67
C LEU A 141 12.67 11.64 -11.43
N HIS A 142 12.04 11.54 -12.59
CA HIS A 142 11.66 12.67 -13.44
C HIS A 142 10.20 12.50 -13.85
N PHE A 143 9.47 13.59 -14.03
CA PHE A 143 8.16 13.53 -14.67
C PHE A 143 8.10 14.57 -15.78
N ASP A 144 7.31 14.24 -16.79
CA ASP A 144 6.87 15.15 -17.83
C ASP A 144 5.34 15.17 -17.84
N ASN A 145 4.75 16.36 -17.84
CA ASN A 145 3.32 16.56 -17.86
C ASN A 145 2.79 16.88 -19.26
N THR A 146 3.37 17.86 -19.94
CA THR A 146 3.01 18.23 -21.32
C THR A 146 4.17 18.95 -22.00
N GLY A 147 4.39 18.69 -23.28
CA GLY A 147 5.35 19.45 -24.08
C GLY A 147 6.62 18.67 -24.36
N ASP A 148 7.77 19.34 -24.30
CA ASP A 148 9.06 18.71 -24.62
C ASP A 148 9.77 18.21 -23.35
N ALA A 149 9.82 16.90 -23.16
CA ALA A 149 10.57 16.31 -22.06
C ALA A 149 12.09 16.45 -22.22
N LEU A 150 12.78 16.83 -21.14
CA LEU A 150 14.24 16.83 -21.02
C LEU A 150 14.68 16.23 -19.68
N LEU A 151 15.68 15.35 -19.70
CA LEU A 151 16.37 14.88 -18.50
C LEU A 151 17.86 14.67 -18.79
N LYS A 152 18.73 15.42 -18.11
CA LYS A 152 20.18 15.34 -18.29
C LYS A 152 20.91 15.32 -16.95
N LEU A 153 21.82 14.36 -16.76
CA LEU A 153 22.76 14.34 -15.65
C LEU A 153 24.20 14.46 -16.18
N GLU A 154 24.90 15.47 -15.70
CA GLU A 154 26.29 15.77 -16.03
C GLU A 154 27.12 15.86 -14.75
N TRP A 155 28.44 15.73 -14.90
CA TRP A 155 29.37 15.85 -13.78
C TRP A 155 30.61 16.69 -14.11
N LYS A 156 31.35 17.05 -13.07
CA LYS A 156 32.77 17.41 -13.13
C LYS A 156 33.53 16.54 -12.15
N ARG A 157 34.66 16.02 -12.61
CA ARG A 157 35.58 15.22 -11.81
C ARG A 157 36.43 16.10 -10.90
N PRO A 158 37.02 15.53 -9.83
CA PRO A 158 37.94 16.24 -8.96
C PRO A 158 39.05 16.92 -9.77
N GLY A 159 39.25 18.22 -9.57
CA GLY A 159 40.32 18.98 -10.22
C GLY A 159 40.16 19.21 -11.74
N ALA A 160 39.03 18.85 -12.35
CA ALA A 160 38.80 19.09 -13.78
C ALA A 160 38.61 20.59 -14.07
N GLU A 161 39.43 21.14 -14.97
CA GLU A 161 39.27 22.48 -15.53
C GLU A 161 38.42 22.39 -16.82
N GLY A 162 37.19 22.90 -16.82
CA GLY A 162 36.28 22.82 -17.96
C GLY A 162 34.79 22.88 -17.59
N ASP A 163 33.91 22.70 -18.58
CA ASP A 163 32.45 22.62 -18.40
C ASP A 163 32.00 21.23 -17.90
N PHE A 164 30.74 21.12 -17.46
CA PHE A 164 30.14 19.85 -17.09
C PHE A 164 30.01 18.94 -18.32
N GLU A 165 30.28 17.65 -18.14
CA GLU A 165 30.17 16.63 -19.20
C GLU A 165 29.15 15.55 -18.80
N PRO A 166 28.41 14.92 -19.75
CA PRO A 166 27.61 13.74 -19.45
C PRO A 166 28.48 12.63 -18.85
N ILE A 167 27.93 11.90 -17.87
CA ILE A 167 28.64 10.76 -17.30
C ILE A 167 28.78 9.67 -18.38
N PRO A 168 30.00 9.22 -18.71
CA PRO A 168 30.21 8.31 -19.82
C PRO A 168 29.76 6.88 -19.49
N THR A 169 29.34 6.12 -20.52
CA THR A 169 28.74 4.78 -20.40
C THR A 169 29.60 3.78 -19.62
N ASP A 170 30.93 3.86 -19.77
CA ASP A 170 31.89 3.00 -19.09
C ASP A 170 31.92 3.22 -17.57
N ARG A 171 31.36 4.33 -17.08
CA ARG A 171 31.16 4.64 -15.65
C ARG A 171 29.82 4.19 -15.11
N LEU A 172 28.88 3.77 -15.95
CA LEU A 172 27.53 3.37 -15.54
C LEU A 172 27.33 1.87 -15.74
N ARG A 173 26.71 1.21 -14.76
CA ARG A 173 26.32 -0.20 -14.84
C ARG A 173 24.87 -0.37 -14.39
N VAL A 174 24.07 -1.11 -15.15
CA VAL A 174 22.74 -1.53 -14.72
C VAL A 174 22.88 -2.54 -13.57
N PRO A 175 22.26 -2.32 -12.41
CA PRO A 175 22.30 -3.30 -11.33
C PRO A 175 21.58 -4.60 -11.75
N PRO A 176 22.19 -5.78 -11.55
CA PRO A 176 21.68 -7.05 -12.09
C PRO A 176 20.35 -7.51 -11.49
N THR A 177 19.92 -6.93 -10.37
CA THR A 177 18.68 -7.26 -9.67
C THR A 177 17.47 -6.43 -10.12
N GLU A 178 17.65 -5.47 -11.02
CA GLU A 178 16.59 -4.57 -11.43
C GLU A 178 15.60 -5.24 -12.39
N SER A 179 14.29 -5.17 -12.06
CA SER A 179 13.23 -5.71 -12.92
C SER A 179 13.15 -4.98 -14.26
N ARG A 180 12.85 -5.73 -15.32
CA ARG A 180 12.63 -5.23 -16.69
C ARG A 180 11.22 -5.52 -17.19
N MET A 181 10.34 -5.97 -16.30
CA MET A 181 8.96 -6.27 -16.61
C MET A 181 8.26 -5.01 -17.14
N THR A 182 7.54 -5.15 -18.25
CA THR A 182 6.77 -4.06 -18.83
C THR A 182 5.28 -4.38 -18.90
N MET A 183 4.45 -3.34 -18.87
CA MET A 183 2.99 -3.44 -18.95
C MET A 183 2.39 -2.24 -19.69
N SER A 184 1.43 -2.46 -20.59
CA SER A 184 0.70 -1.38 -21.25
C SER A 184 -0.30 -0.66 -20.33
N GLY A 185 -0.72 0.55 -20.72
CA GLY A 185 -1.73 1.34 -20.01
C GLY A 185 -1.18 2.21 -18.86
N PRO A 186 -2.00 3.08 -18.26
CA PRO A 186 -1.56 3.95 -17.17
C PRO A 186 -1.03 3.17 -15.97
N ARG A 187 0.09 3.61 -15.42
CA ARG A 187 0.84 3.02 -14.30
C ARG A 187 0.56 3.77 -13.02
N ARG A 188 0.70 3.03 -11.92
CA ARG A 188 0.51 3.62 -10.59
C ARG A 188 1.75 4.36 -10.15
N VAL A 189 1.56 5.65 -9.96
CA VAL A 189 2.52 6.51 -9.31
C VAL A 189 1.87 7.04 -8.03
N ALA A 190 2.53 6.81 -6.91
CA ALA A 190 2.14 7.38 -5.64
C ALA A 190 2.85 8.72 -5.49
N PHE A 191 2.14 9.70 -4.94
CA PHE A 191 2.86 10.71 -4.22
C PHE A 191 3.50 10.00 -3.03
N GLN A 192 4.80 10.18 -2.81
CA GLN A 192 5.42 9.74 -1.57
C GLN A 192 4.88 10.60 -0.42
N LEU A 193 3.60 10.41 -0.06
CA LEU A 193 3.16 10.66 1.30
C LEU A 193 3.84 9.57 2.13
N GLN A 194 5.07 9.81 2.59
CA GLN A 194 5.64 9.09 3.74
C GLN A 194 4.84 9.37 5.04
N ARG A 195 3.56 9.75 4.94
CA ARG A 195 2.74 10.31 6.03
C ARG A 195 1.36 9.68 6.17
N GLY A 196 0.98 8.79 5.25
CA GLY A 196 -0.17 7.90 5.46
C GLY A 196 0.18 6.78 6.44
N ARG A 197 -0.83 6.22 7.09
CA ARG A 197 -0.64 5.01 7.89
C ARG A 197 -0.51 3.80 6.96
N PRO A 198 0.43 2.87 7.17
CA PRO A 198 0.43 1.58 6.46
C PRO A 198 -0.94 0.89 6.55
N GLY A 199 -1.45 0.38 5.43
CA GLY A 199 -2.82 -0.16 5.32
C GLY A 199 -3.91 0.88 4.97
N ASP A 200 -3.54 2.13 4.71
CA ASP A 200 -4.44 3.21 4.27
C ASP A 200 -4.02 3.76 2.89
N GLY A 201 -4.33 3.00 1.83
CA GLY A 201 -3.88 3.28 0.46
C GLY A 201 -2.42 2.90 0.20
N GLN A 202 -1.79 2.21 1.15
CA GLN A 202 -0.41 1.75 1.11
C GLN A 202 -0.30 0.32 1.65
N PRO A 203 0.75 -0.44 1.24
CA PRO A 203 1.04 -1.74 1.85
C PRO A 203 1.18 -1.65 3.38
N LEU A 204 0.79 -2.72 4.07
CA LEU A 204 1.06 -2.89 5.50
C LEU A 204 2.57 -2.89 5.80
N ALA A 205 2.97 -2.32 6.93
CA ALA A 205 4.39 -2.20 7.30
C ALA A 205 4.94 -3.39 8.09
N GLY A 206 4.11 -4.35 8.50
CA GLY A 206 4.57 -5.42 9.38
C GLY A 206 3.60 -6.59 9.52
N LEU A 207 3.94 -7.46 10.46
CA LEU A 207 3.16 -8.63 10.84
C LEU A 207 1.82 -8.21 11.46
N HIS A 208 0.75 -8.93 11.12
CA HIS A 208 -0.57 -8.72 11.71
C HIS A 208 -0.50 -8.82 13.25
N PRO A 209 -1.05 -7.85 14.02
CA PRO A 209 -0.90 -7.80 15.48
C PRO A 209 -1.43 -9.03 16.24
N ALA A 210 -2.43 -9.71 15.67
CA ALA A 210 -3.01 -10.95 16.21
C ALA A 210 -2.20 -12.21 15.89
N CYS A 211 -0.98 -12.07 15.36
CA CYS A 211 -0.15 -13.19 14.94
C CYS A 211 1.25 -13.13 15.56
N ASP A 212 1.79 -14.30 15.91
CA ASP A 212 3.20 -14.51 16.20
C ASP A 212 3.85 -15.22 15.02
N LEU A 213 5.10 -14.86 14.71
CA LEU A 213 5.87 -15.38 13.57
C LEU A 213 7.15 -16.03 14.06
N PHE A 214 7.38 -17.27 13.61
CA PHE A 214 8.55 -18.07 13.93
C PHE A 214 9.31 -18.38 12.64
N LEU A 215 10.58 -17.98 12.61
CA LEU A 215 11.46 -18.19 11.47
C LEU A 215 11.98 -19.63 11.46
N ILE A 216 11.80 -20.35 10.35
CA ILE A 216 12.33 -21.72 10.19
C ILE A 216 13.72 -21.68 9.52
N ARG A 217 13.95 -20.69 8.65
CA ARG A 217 15.17 -20.52 7.84
C ARG A 217 16.45 -20.24 8.70
N GLY A 218 17.62 -20.82 8.38
CA GLY A 218 18.93 -20.60 9.05
C GLY A 218 20.07 -21.61 8.72
N SER A 219 21.34 -21.22 8.99
CA SER A 219 22.61 -21.80 8.47
C SER A 219 22.97 -23.27 8.76
N ALA A 220 22.08 -24.05 9.36
CA ALA A 220 22.23 -25.51 9.53
C ALA A 220 21.25 -26.32 8.66
N LEU A 221 20.28 -25.65 8.03
CA LEU A 221 19.31 -26.23 7.12
C LEU A 221 19.64 -25.75 5.70
N TYR A 222 19.57 -26.64 4.71
CA TYR A 222 19.36 -26.18 3.34
C TYR A 222 17.98 -25.52 3.27
N GLU A 223 17.88 -24.36 2.63
CA GLU A 223 16.69 -23.50 2.68
C GLU A 223 15.99 -23.51 1.32
N PRO A 224 15.04 -24.43 1.09
CA PRO A 224 14.42 -24.56 -0.22
C PRO A 224 13.56 -23.33 -0.53
N ARG A 225 13.51 -22.98 -1.81
CA ARG A 225 12.45 -22.13 -2.38
C ARG A 225 11.14 -22.92 -2.30
N VAL A 226 10.39 -22.74 -1.21
CA VAL A 226 9.27 -23.64 -0.84
C VAL A 226 8.13 -23.57 -1.84
N SER A 227 8.01 -24.59 -2.69
CA SER A 227 7.01 -24.69 -3.76
C SER A 227 5.83 -25.60 -3.44
N GLY A 228 5.84 -26.27 -2.28
CA GLY A 228 4.77 -27.17 -1.83
C GLY A 228 4.93 -27.53 -0.36
N LEU A 229 3.78 -27.71 0.31
CA LEU A 229 3.70 -28.06 1.73
C LEU A 229 2.54 -29.03 1.95
N ALA A 230 2.80 -30.17 2.59
CA ALA A 230 1.75 -31.13 2.97
C ALA A 230 2.13 -31.91 4.24
N PHE A 231 1.21 -31.98 5.20
CA PHE A 231 1.41 -32.79 6.41
C PHE A 231 1.16 -34.27 6.12
N HIS A 232 2.12 -35.10 6.51
CA HIS A 232 2.00 -36.55 6.41
C HIS A 232 1.49 -37.14 7.74
N PRO A 233 0.60 -38.16 7.74
CA PRO A 233 0.09 -38.78 8.98
C PRO A 233 1.18 -39.44 9.85
N ARG A 234 2.40 -39.61 9.31
CA ARG A 234 3.57 -40.12 10.05
C ARG A 234 4.28 -39.06 10.91
N GLY A 235 3.78 -37.81 10.91
CA GLY A 235 4.28 -36.74 11.78
C GLY A 235 5.33 -35.81 11.13
N ASP A 236 5.67 -36.01 9.87
CA ASP A 236 6.56 -35.11 9.11
C ASP A 236 5.74 -34.10 8.29
N LEU A 237 6.27 -32.89 8.12
CA LEU A 237 5.82 -31.93 7.10
C LEU A 237 6.65 -32.14 5.83
N VAL A 238 6.00 -32.49 4.72
CA VAL A 238 6.66 -32.59 3.42
C VAL A 238 6.82 -31.20 2.82
N VAL A 239 8.03 -30.87 2.38
CA VAL A 239 8.40 -29.59 1.80
C VAL A 239 9.01 -29.85 0.42
N THR A 240 8.46 -29.24 -0.63
CA THR A 240 9.11 -29.29 -1.95
C THR A 240 9.88 -28.01 -2.22
N GLY A 241 11.07 -28.14 -2.82
CA GLY A 241 11.90 -27.02 -3.24
C GLY A 241 11.85 -26.80 -4.74
N TRP A 242 11.75 -25.54 -5.15
CA TRP A 242 11.96 -25.09 -6.53
C TRP A 242 13.29 -24.37 -6.66
N ASP A 243 14.34 -25.18 -6.52
CA ASP A 243 15.74 -24.78 -6.56
C ASP A 243 16.48 -25.62 -7.61
N PHE A 244 17.79 -25.40 -7.75
CA PHE A 244 18.59 -26.11 -8.75
C PHE A 244 18.61 -27.64 -8.57
N ARG A 245 18.17 -28.17 -7.41
CA ARG A 245 18.11 -29.60 -7.15
C ARG A 245 16.70 -30.18 -7.28
N ASN A 246 15.66 -29.32 -7.26
CA ASN A 246 14.25 -29.70 -7.27
C ASN A 246 13.97 -30.84 -6.28
N GLU A 247 14.48 -30.68 -5.06
CA GLU A 247 14.45 -31.70 -4.02
C GLU A 247 13.14 -31.65 -3.21
N VAL A 248 12.78 -32.81 -2.66
CA VAL A 248 11.68 -32.98 -1.71
C VAL A 248 12.27 -33.32 -0.36
N TYR A 249 11.74 -32.73 0.70
CA TYR A 249 12.23 -32.89 2.05
C TYR A 249 11.13 -33.32 3.01
N ALA A 250 11.51 -34.04 4.06
CA ALA A 250 10.71 -34.24 5.25
C ALA A 250 11.25 -33.33 6.37
N LEU A 251 10.39 -32.47 6.91
CA LEU A 251 10.66 -31.65 8.08
C LEU A 251 10.07 -32.33 9.31
N SER A 252 10.91 -32.54 10.32
CA SER A 252 10.53 -33.09 11.64
C SER A 252 10.81 -32.07 12.75
N GLY A 253 10.16 -32.22 13.90
CA GLY A 253 10.29 -31.31 15.06
C GLY A 253 9.60 -29.96 14.85
N TRP A 254 8.72 -29.86 13.85
CA TRP A 254 8.02 -28.64 13.46
C TRP A 254 6.96 -28.20 14.49
N GLU A 255 6.61 -29.08 15.44
CA GLU A 255 5.73 -28.79 16.57
C GLU A 255 6.33 -27.70 17.48
N SER A 256 7.66 -27.70 17.60
CA SER A 256 8.42 -26.67 18.31
C SER A 256 8.32 -25.32 17.59
N ASP A 257 8.48 -24.24 18.36
CA ASP A 257 8.65 -22.89 17.84
C ASP A 257 10.13 -22.48 17.75
N ASP A 258 11.03 -23.31 18.29
CA ASP A 258 12.48 -23.16 18.13
C ASP A 258 12.95 -23.90 16.87
N ARG A 259 13.47 -23.14 15.89
CA ARG A 259 14.06 -23.72 14.68
C ARG A 259 15.24 -24.66 14.97
N GLY A 260 15.89 -24.53 16.13
CA GLY A 260 16.97 -25.41 16.59
C GLY A 260 16.53 -26.86 16.81
N ASP A 261 15.24 -27.11 16.97
CA ASP A 261 14.66 -28.46 17.09
C ASP A 261 14.27 -29.06 15.74
N MET A 262 14.14 -28.22 14.72
CA MET A 262 13.64 -28.62 13.41
C MET A 262 14.75 -29.28 12.58
N ARG A 263 14.43 -30.40 11.92
CA ARG A 263 15.38 -31.12 11.06
C ARG A 263 14.76 -31.38 9.70
N LEU A 264 15.38 -30.81 8.67
CA LEU A 264 15.03 -31.02 7.26
C LEU A 264 15.89 -32.18 6.71
N ARG A 265 15.24 -33.24 6.23
CA ARG A 265 15.89 -34.43 5.68
C ARG A 265 15.52 -34.58 4.19
N PRO A 266 16.48 -34.79 3.28
CA PRO A 266 16.17 -35.08 1.88
C PRO A 266 15.35 -36.38 1.75
N LEU A 267 14.29 -36.32 0.97
CA LEU A 267 13.36 -37.41 0.71
C LEU A 267 13.41 -37.86 -0.75
N ALA A 268 13.49 -36.92 -1.70
CA ALA A 268 13.55 -37.19 -3.14
C ALA A 268 14.38 -36.13 -3.87
N PHE A 269 14.93 -36.49 -5.04
CA PHE A 269 15.74 -35.62 -5.90
C PHE A 269 15.56 -36.01 -7.36
N GLY A 270 15.99 -35.14 -8.29
CA GLY A 270 15.97 -35.43 -9.73
C GLY A 270 14.60 -35.25 -10.38
N LEU A 271 13.73 -34.43 -9.77
CA LEU A 271 12.43 -34.06 -10.29
C LEU A 271 12.53 -32.76 -11.13
N GLU A 272 11.54 -32.52 -11.99
CA GLU A 272 11.48 -31.36 -12.88
C GLU A 272 10.43 -30.35 -12.40
N ASP A 273 10.88 -29.12 -12.09
CA ASP A 273 10.04 -27.96 -11.78
C ASP A 273 8.91 -28.31 -10.78
N VAL A 274 9.30 -28.80 -9.60
CA VAL A 274 8.36 -29.25 -8.58
C VAL A 274 7.58 -28.07 -8.04
N MET A 275 6.25 -28.07 -8.24
CA MET A 275 5.38 -26.92 -7.95
C MET A 275 4.22 -27.25 -7.00
N GLY A 276 4.32 -28.41 -6.33
CA GLY A 276 3.65 -28.70 -5.08
C GLY A 276 3.62 -30.19 -4.71
N CYS A 277 2.93 -30.53 -3.62
CA CYS A 277 2.77 -31.89 -3.13
C CYS A 277 1.41 -32.07 -2.43
N ALA A 278 0.95 -33.32 -2.33
CA ALA A 278 -0.22 -33.70 -1.57
C ALA A 278 -0.04 -35.07 -0.92
N VAL A 279 -0.76 -35.31 0.17
CA VAL A 279 -0.82 -36.61 0.85
C VAL A 279 -2.25 -37.12 0.79
N VAL A 280 -2.45 -38.36 0.33
CA VAL A 280 -3.76 -39.04 0.27
C VAL A 280 -3.65 -40.33 1.05
N GLY A 281 -4.30 -40.40 2.22
CA GLY A 281 -4.04 -41.48 3.17
C GLY A 281 -2.58 -41.43 3.63
N GLU A 282 -1.78 -42.44 3.29
CA GLU A 282 -0.32 -42.45 3.50
C GLU A 282 0.50 -42.26 2.21
N ASP A 283 -0.16 -42.08 1.07
CA ASP A 283 0.53 -41.93 -0.20
C ASP A 283 0.95 -40.47 -0.42
N LEU A 284 2.22 -40.28 -0.76
CA LEU A 284 2.80 -38.98 -1.06
C LEU A 284 2.88 -38.76 -2.57
N PHE A 285 2.29 -37.67 -3.04
CA PHE A 285 2.32 -37.24 -4.42
C PHE A 285 3.05 -35.91 -4.56
N VAL A 286 3.85 -35.80 -5.62
CA VAL A 286 4.59 -34.60 -5.97
C VAL A 286 4.23 -34.20 -7.39
N LEU A 287 3.94 -32.92 -7.58
CA LEU A 287 3.56 -32.35 -8.86
C LEU A 287 4.78 -31.75 -9.53
N GLN A 288 5.19 -32.38 -10.63
CA GLN A 288 6.13 -31.85 -11.59
C GLN A 288 5.36 -31.07 -12.66
N ARG A 289 6.09 -30.30 -13.47
CA ARG A 289 5.47 -29.48 -14.52
C ARG A 289 4.66 -30.32 -15.52
N GLN A 290 5.16 -31.51 -15.87
CA GLN A 290 4.62 -32.43 -16.87
C GLN A 290 3.86 -33.64 -16.32
N GLU A 291 3.98 -33.94 -15.01
CA GLU A 291 3.38 -35.14 -14.44
C GLU A 291 3.08 -35.03 -12.94
N LEU A 292 2.19 -35.90 -12.47
CA LEU A 292 1.98 -36.20 -11.06
C LEU A 292 2.70 -37.51 -10.75
N THR A 293 3.56 -37.49 -9.74
CA THR A 293 4.43 -38.62 -9.38
C THR A 293 4.16 -39.03 -7.94
N GLN A 294 3.86 -40.31 -7.73
CA GLN A 294 3.84 -40.91 -6.40
C GLN A 294 5.27 -41.22 -5.96
N LEU A 295 5.64 -40.79 -4.76
CA LEU A 295 6.90 -41.14 -4.11
C LEU A 295 6.67 -42.31 -3.17
N ILE A 296 7.32 -43.43 -3.46
CA ILE A 296 7.18 -44.65 -2.67
C ILE A 296 8.39 -44.75 -1.72
N CYS A 297 8.11 -44.46 -0.44
CA CYS A 297 9.09 -44.47 0.64
C CYS A 297 9.11 -45.83 1.38
N ASP A 298 10.13 -46.03 2.23
CA ASP A 298 10.22 -47.21 3.09
C ASP A 298 8.98 -47.37 4.00
N PRO A 299 8.51 -48.61 4.26
CA PRO A 299 7.44 -48.84 5.23
C PRO A 299 7.80 -48.30 6.62
N GLY A 300 6.90 -47.54 7.24
CA GLY A 300 7.03 -47.06 8.63
C GLY A 300 7.86 -45.79 8.82
N SER A 301 8.45 -45.20 7.78
CA SER A 301 9.08 -43.86 7.87
C SER A 301 9.01 -43.10 6.55
N LEU A 302 9.02 -41.76 6.56
CA LEU A 302 9.38 -40.99 5.37
C LEU A 302 10.92 -40.97 5.23
N GLY A 303 11.46 -42.14 4.92
CA GLY A 303 12.85 -42.32 4.53
C GLY A 303 13.10 -41.85 3.10
N THR A 304 14.31 -42.10 2.58
CA THR A 304 14.63 -41.80 1.18
C THR A 304 13.72 -42.59 0.24
N THR A 305 13.16 -41.92 -0.77
CA THR A 305 12.31 -42.50 -1.81
C THR A 305 13.03 -43.64 -2.52
N LYS A 306 12.35 -44.77 -2.70
CA LYS A 306 12.89 -45.97 -3.38
C LYS A 306 12.41 -46.08 -4.82
N GLU A 307 11.18 -45.69 -5.08
CA GLU A 307 10.55 -45.75 -6.40
C GLU A 307 9.80 -44.45 -6.66
N TYR A 308 9.96 -43.93 -7.87
CA TYR A 308 9.18 -42.82 -8.42
C TYR A 308 8.20 -43.42 -9.42
N ARG A 309 6.90 -43.26 -9.17
CA ARG A 309 5.87 -43.77 -10.06
C ARG A 309 5.05 -42.61 -10.62
N ALA A 310 5.22 -42.34 -11.91
CA ALA A 310 4.33 -41.41 -12.61
C ALA A 310 2.92 -42.00 -12.61
N VAL A 311 1.97 -41.30 -11.97
CA VAL A 311 0.57 -41.73 -11.87
C VAL A 311 -0.30 -41.08 -12.93
N CYS A 312 0.04 -39.87 -13.36
CA CYS A 312 -0.62 -39.19 -14.47
C CYS A 312 0.40 -38.27 -15.14
N ALA A 313 0.66 -38.48 -16.43
CA ALA A 313 1.75 -37.81 -17.17
C ALA A 313 1.38 -37.48 -18.62
N ASN A 314 0.09 -37.38 -18.92
CA ASN A 314 -0.42 -37.29 -20.29
C ASN A 314 -1.09 -35.95 -20.62
N TRP A 315 -1.05 -34.95 -19.73
CA TRP A 315 -1.47 -33.60 -20.13
C TRP A 315 -0.42 -32.96 -21.04
N PRO A 316 -0.82 -32.34 -22.16
CA PRO A 316 0.15 -31.73 -23.08
C PRO A 316 0.89 -30.54 -22.46
N ILE A 317 2.20 -30.42 -22.78
CA ILE A 317 3.05 -29.31 -22.37
C ILE A 317 4.18 -29.08 -23.40
N SER A 318 4.72 -27.87 -23.49
CA SER A 318 5.90 -27.53 -24.29
C SER A 318 7.15 -27.33 -23.43
N GLY A 319 8.23 -26.79 -24.03
CA GLY A 319 9.41 -26.34 -23.30
C GLY A 319 9.28 -24.95 -22.67
N ASN A 320 8.12 -24.29 -22.77
CA ASN A 320 7.93 -22.95 -22.22
C ASN A 320 7.87 -23.00 -20.68
N TYR A 321 8.79 -22.30 -20.04
CA TYR A 321 8.92 -22.29 -18.59
C TYR A 321 7.70 -21.76 -17.84
N HIS A 322 6.90 -20.87 -18.43
CA HIS A 322 5.71 -20.31 -17.79
C HIS A 322 4.53 -21.30 -17.70
N GLU A 323 4.62 -22.47 -18.34
CA GLU A 323 3.60 -23.53 -18.27
C GLU A 323 3.65 -24.27 -16.93
N PHE A 324 3.58 -23.54 -15.83
CA PHE A 324 3.51 -24.08 -14.48
C PHE A 324 2.31 -25.01 -14.29
N SER A 325 2.51 -26.05 -13.49
CA SER A 325 1.44 -26.90 -12.96
C SER A 325 1.37 -26.66 -11.46
N THR A 326 0.24 -26.18 -10.94
CA THR A 326 0.10 -25.82 -9.52
C THR A 326 -1.03 -26.60 -8.84
N GLY A 327 -0.95 -26.70 -7.51
CA GLY A 327 -1.61 -27.77 -6.77
C GLY A 327 -0.54 -28.77 -6.31
N PRO A 328 -0.84 -30.08 -6.18
CA PRO A 328 -2.15 -30.71 -6.30
C PRO A 328 -2.98 -30.47 -5.03
N VAL A 329 -4.30 -30.44 -5.16
CA VAL A 329 -5.22 -30.29 -4.02
C VAL A 329 -6.20 -31.46 -3.97
N LEU A 330 -6.30 -32.10 -2.81
CA LEU A 330 -7.26 -33.18 -2.58
C LEU A 330 -8.65 -32.59 -2.31
N LYS A 331 -9.64 -32.98 -3.12
CA LYS A 331 -11.06 -32.67 -2.92
C LYS A 331 -11.89 -33.88 -3.33
N ASP A 332 -12.84 -34.27 -2.49
CA ASP A 332 -13.76 -35.40 -2.73
C ASP A 332 -13.04 -36.70 -3.15
N GLY A 333 -11.87 -36.96 -2.56
CA GLY A 333 -11.06 -38.15 -2.85
C GLY A 333 -10.20 -38.08 -4.12
N SER A 334 -10.26 -36.99 -4.90
CA SER A 334 -9.45 -36.84 -6.12
C SER A 334 -8.51 -35.64 -6.05
N LEU A 335 -7.34 -35.77 -6.69
CA LEU A 335 -6.36 -34.70 -6.79
C LEU A 335 -6.69 -33.77 -7.97
N HIS A 336 -6.64 -32.47 -7.72
CA HIS A 336 -6.91 -31.43 -8.70
C HIS A 336 -5.65 -30.58 -8.94
N ILE A 337 -5.41 -30.22 -10.19
CA ILE A 337 -4.20 -29.51 -10.65
C ILE A 337 -4.63 -28.36 -11.57
N ALA A 338 -3.99 -27.20 -11.46
CA ALA A 338 -4.17 -26.08 -12.36
C ALA A 338 -2.97 -25.97 -13.32
N LEU A 339 -3.27 -25.75 -14.60
CA LEU A 339 -2.31 -25.73 -15.70
C LEU A 339 -2.25 -24.33 -16.31
N ALA A 340 -1.11 -23.63 -16.20
CA ALA A 340 -0.91 -22.28 -16.74
C ALA A 340 -0.63 -22.21 -18.24
N LEU A 341 -0.95 -21.09 -18.88
CA LEU A 341 -0.62 -20.83 -20.28
C LEU A 341 0.87 -20.54 -20.47
N ALA A 342 1.37 -20.74 -21.69
CA ALA A 342 2.70 -20.33 -22.11
C ALA A 342 2.75 -18.81 -22.31
N LEU A 343 3.79 -18.16 -21.79
CA LEU A 343 4.01 -16.71 -21.92
C LEU A 343 5.36 -16.42 -22.61
N ASP A 344 5.48 -15.25 -23.23
CA ASP A 344 6.77 -14.73 -23.74
C ASP A 344 7.61 -14.05 -22.64
N GLU A 345 8.82 -13.61 -22.98
CA GLU A 345 9.74 -12.95 -22.02
C GLU A 345 9.20 -11.61 -21.47
N ALA A 346 8.25 -10.99 -22.17
CA ALA A 346 7.57 -9.78 -21.72
C ALA A 346 6.31 -10.09 -20.88
N GLY A 347 6.04 -11.38 -20.61
CA GLY A 347 4.88 -11.84 -19.85
C GLY A 347 3.56 -11.81 -20.63
N ARG A 348 3.58 -11.75 -21.96
CA ARG A 348 2.38 -11.80 -22.81
C ARG A 348 2.01 -13.24 -23.14
N THR A 349 0.73 -13.56 -23.19
CA THR A 349 0.22 -14.89 -23.53
C THR A 349 0.57 -15.21 -24.98
N LEU A 350 1.22 -16.36 -25.20
CA LEU A 350 1.57 -16.81 -26.54
C LEU A 350 0.34 -17.25 -27.34
N SER A 351 0.44 -17.20 -28.66
CA SER A 351 -0.53 -17.78 -29.57
C SER A 351 0.23 -18.35 -30.77
N PRO A 352 0.12 -19.65 -31.08
CA PRO A 352 -0.77 -20.64 -30.46
C PRO A 352 -0.33 -21.10 -29.05
N GLN A 353 -1.26 -21.74 -28.34
CA GLN A 353 -1.06 -22.42 -27.06
C GLN A 353 -1.03 -23.95 -27.24
N VAL A 354 -0.37 -24.65 -26.32
CA VAL A 354 -0.51 -26.10 -26.21
C VAL A 354 -1.93 -26.45 -25.78
N ALA A 355 -2.51 -27.49 -26.39
CA ALA A 355 -3.90 -27.87 -26.15
C ALA A 355 -4.12 -28.23 -24.67
N GLY A 356 -5.20 -27.68 -24.08
CA GLY A 356 -5.60 -27.98 -22.70
C GLY A 356 -4.92 -27.16 -21.62
N ARG A 357 -4.00 -26.24 -21.95
CA ARG A 357 -3.45 -25.27 -20.98
C ARG A 357 -4.50 -24.21 -20.62
N GLY A 358 -4.33 -23.56 -19.46
CA GLY A 358 -5.29 -22.58 -18.92
C GLY A 358 -6.50 -23.24 -18.26
N THR A 359 -6.31 -24.43 -17.67
CA THR A 359 -7.38 -25.29 -17.14
C THR A 359 -7.13 -25.73 -15.71
N VAL A 360 -8.20 -26.19 -15.05
CA VAL A 360 -8.11 -27.05 -13.87
C VAL A 360 -8.52 -28.46 -14.28
N ILE A 361 -7.68 -29.44 -13.96
CA ILE A 361 -7.92 -30.86 -14.22
C ILE A 361 -8.14 -31.62 -12.91
N LYS A 362 -8.85 -32.74 -13.01
CA LYS A 362 -8.99 -33.74 -11.94
C LYS A 362 -8.34 -35.03 -12.40
N VAL A 363 -7.43 -35.57 -11.58
CA VAL A 363 -6.77 -36.85 -11.83
C VAL A 363 -7.70 -37.99 -11.43
N LEU A 364 -7.79 -39.01 -12.29
CA LEU A 364 -8.61 -40.20 -12.13
C LEU A 364 -7.75 -41.39 -11.67
N ASP A 365 -8.37 -42.36 -11.01
CA ASP A 365 -7.68 -43.52 -10.43
C ASP A 365 -6.99 -44.43 -11.48
N ASN A 366 -7.40 -44.32 -12.75
CA ASN A 366 -6.81 -45.06 -13.86
C ASN A 366 -5.57 -44.37 -14.47
N GLY A 367 -5.13 -43.25 -13.90
CA GLY A 367 -4.00 -42.46 -14.38
C GLY A 367 -4.32 -41.46 -15.50
N GLU A 368 -5.58 -41.36 -15.90
CA GLU A 368 -6.09 -40.33 -16.81
C GLU A 368 -6.51 -39.07 -16.04
N PHE A 369 -6.92 -38.02 -16.76
CA PHE A 369 -7.51 -36.82 -16.16
C PHE A 369 -8.77 -36.36 -16.92
N GLU A 370 -9.59 -35.56 -16.24
CA GLU A 370 -10.72 -34.84 -16.84
C GLU A 370 -10.60 -33.34 -16.63
N TYR A 371 -11.03 -32.54 -17.61
CA TYR A 371 -11.09 -31.08 -17.46
C TYR A 371 -12.27 -30.68 -16.59
N VAL A 372 -11.99 -29.93 -15.52
CA VAL A 372 -13.01 -29.41 -14.59
C VAL A 372 -13.44 -28.01 -15.02
N ALA A 373 -12.50 -27.10 -15.25
CA ALA A 373 -12.77 -25.74 -15.66
C ALA A 373 -11.64 -25.19 -16.54
N SER A 374 -11.87 -24.06 -17.20
CA SER A 374 -10.92 -23.45 -18.12
C SER A 374 -11.00 -21.93 -18.17
N GLY A 375 -10.20 -21.31 -19.03
CA GLY A 375 -10.18 -19.86 -19.22
C GLY A 375 -9.40 -19.11 -18.14
N LEU A 376 -8.39 -19.78 -17.58
CA LEU A 376 -7.39 -19.20 -16.68
C LEU A 376 -6.13 -18.87 -17.46
N ARG A 377 -5.39 -17.85 -17.04
CA ARG A 377 -4.13 -17.45 -17.70
C ARG A 377 -2.93 -18.05 -17.02
N SER A 378 -2.73 -17.71 -15.76
CA SER A 378 -1.62 -18.19 -14.94
C SER A 378 -2.14 -18.48 -13.54
N PRO A 379 -2.88 -19.60 -13.38
CA PRO A 379 -3.37 -20.02 -12.09
C PRO A 379 -2.22 -20.53 -11.23
N THR A 380 -1.80 -19.66 -10.31
CA THR A 380 -0.60 -19.80 -9.47
C THR A 380 -0.88 -20.51 -8.14
N GLY A 381 -2.14 -20.87 -7.89
CA GLY A 381 -2.56 -21.62 -6.72
C GLY A 381 -3.96 -22.22 -6.81
N LEU A 382 -4.13 -23.37 -6.14
CA LEU A 382 -5.42 -24.01 -5.87
C LEU A 382 -5.59 -24.20 -4.37
N GLY A 383 -6.83 -24.19 -3.89
CA GLY A 383 -7.13 -24.46 -2.50
C GLY A 383 -8.60 -24.80 -2.25
N VAL A 384 -8.85 -25.49 -1.14
CA VAL A 384 -10.20 -25.73 -0.65
C VAL A 384 -10.65 -24.53 0.18
N GLY A 385 -11.83 -24.01 -0.12
CA GLY A 385 -12.45 -22.87 0.53
C GLY A 385 -13.70 -23.25 1.35
N PRO A 386 -14.60 -22.28 1.58
CA PRO A 386 -15.86 -22.52 2.28
C PRO A 386 -16.69 -23.63 1.63
N ASP A 387 -17.46 -24.35 2.43
CA ASP A 387 -18.30 -25.49 2.03
C ASP A 387 -17.54 -26.66 1.37
N GLY A 388 -16.21 -26.73 1.54
CA GLY A 388 -15.38 -27.76 0.90
C GLY A 388 -15.19 -27.55 -0.61
N GLU A 389 -15.55 -26.37 -1.12
CA GLU A 389 -15.50 -26.05 -2.54
C GLU A 389 -14.08 -25.71 -3.03
N LEU A 390 -13.81 -25.91 -4.33
CA LEU A 390 -12.50 -25.65 -4.92
C LEU A 390 -12.38 -24.21 -5.41
N PHE A 391 -11.26 -23.56 -5.10
CA PHE A 391 -10.94 -22.22 -5.57
C PHE A 391 -9.57 -22.17 -6.22
N ALA A 392 -9.43 -21.29 -7.21
CA ALA A 392 -8.16 -20.98 -7.85
C ALA A 392 -7.90 -19.47 -7.79
N THR A 393 -6.64 -19.10 -7.60
CA THR A 393 -6.18 -17.75 -7.92
C THR A 393 -5.71 -17.72 -9.37
N ASP A 394 -5.90 -16.59 -10.06
CA ASP A 394 -5.40 -16.35 -11.41
C ASP A 394 -4.67 -15.01 -11.43
N THR A 395 -3.49 -14.99 -12.02
CA THR A 395 -2.61 -13.81 -12.03
C THR A 395 -2.97 -12.86 -13.16
N PHE A 396 -2.96 -11.56 -12.81
CA PHE A 396 -3.17 -10.44 -13.73
C PHE A 396 -2.28 -10.51 -14.99
N GLY A 397 -2.80 -10.07 -16.14
CA GLY A 397 -2.05 -9.89 -17.38
C GLY A 397 -2.96 -9.69 -18.61
N ASP A 398 -2.45 -9.98 -19.80
CA ASP A 398 -3.23 -9.88 -21.03
C ASP A 398 -4.46 -10.79 -21.01
N GLY A 399 -5.65 -10.21 -21.20
CA GLY A 399 -6.90 -10.93 -21.01
C GLY A 399 -7.28 -11.20 -19.55
N VAL A 400 -6.51 -10.82 -18.53
CA VAL A 400 -6.90 -10.93 -17.12
C VAL A 400 -6.75 -9.57 -16.46
N PRO A 401 -7.82 -8.74 -16.41
CA PRO A 401 -7.72 -7.32 -16.07
C PRO A 401 -7.43 -7.04 -14.59
N ALA A 402 -7.57 -8.03 -13.71
CA ALA A 402 -7.07 -7.97 -12.34
C ALA A 402 -6.83 -9.40 -11.87
N GLY A 403 -5.97 -9.55 -10.86
CA GLY A 403 -5.89 -10.82 -10.14
C GLY A 403 -7.28 -11.21 -9.66
N LYS A 404 -7.57 -12.50 -9.56
CA LYS A 404 -8.91 -12.96 -9.16
C LYS A 404 -8.83 -14.25 -8.37
N LEU A 405 -9.75 -14.42 -7.42
CA LEU A 405 -10.10 -15.69 -6.81
C LEU A 405 -11.38 -16.19 -7.46
N VAL A 406 -11.33 -17.34 -8.11
CA VAL A 406 -12.47 -17.94 -8.82
C VAL A 406 -12.98 -19.18 -8.11
N HIS A 407 -14.30 -19.36 -8.10
CA HIS A 407 -14.93 -20.60 -7.65
C HIS A 407 -14.94 -21.62 -8.78
N VAL A 408 -14.13 -22.67 -8.64
CA VAL A 408 -13.94 -23.72 -9.64
C VAL A 408 -15.07 -24.75 -9.52
N LYS A 409 -15.87 -24.86 -10.59
CA LYS A 409 -16.91 -25.88 -10.77
C LYS A 409 -16.79 -26.50 -12.15
N ALA A 410 -17.28 -27.73 -12.29
CA ALA A 410 -17.32 -28.45 -13.55
C ALA A 410 -17.98 -27.62 -14.67
N GLY A 411 -17.31 -27.52 -15.82
CA GLY A 411 -17.81 -26.84 -17.02
C GLY A 411 -17.69 -25.31 -17.02
N ARG A 412 -17.08 -24.69 -16.00
CA ARG A 412 -16.90 -23.23 -15.96
C ARG A 412 -15.77 -22.75 -16.87
N PHE A 413 -15.98 -21.57 -17.44
CA PHE A 413 -15.00 -20.83 -18.22
C PHE A 413 -14.75 -19.47 -17.57
N PHE A 414 -13.50 -19.04 -17.41
CA PHE A 414 -13.13 -17.81 -16.70
C PHE A 414 -12.63 -16.68 -17.59
N GLY A 415 -12.86 -16.79 -18.91
CA GLY A 415 -12.79 -15.69 -19.87
C GLY A 415 -11.55 -15.64 -20.77
N VAL A 416 -10.43 -16.28 -20.37
CA VAL A 416 -9.21 -16.29 -21.19
C VAL A 416 -9.38 -17.25 -22.37
N LYS A 417 -9.28 -16.74 -23.59
CA LYS A 417 -9.45 -17.52 -24.82
C LYS A 417 -8.10 -17.92 -25.40
N THR A 418 -7.99 -19.15 -25.87
CA THR A 418 -6.76 -19.70 -26.50
C THR A 418 -7.00 -20.05 -27.96
N SER A 419 -5.88 -20.23 -28.70
CA SER A 419 -5.85 -20.80 -30.04
C SER A 419 -4.84 -21.96 -30.05
N PRO A 420 -5.24 -23.22 -30.36
CA PRO A 420 -6.62 -23.66 -30.60
C PRO A 420 -7.54 -23.42 -29.38
N PRO A 421 -8.87 -23.39 -29.57
CA PRO A 421 -9.81 -23.19 -28.48
C PRO A 421 -9.66 -24.24 -27.38
N GLY A 422 -9.56 -23.79 -26.12
CA GLY A 422 -9.50 -24.68 -24.96
C GLY A 422 -10.86 -25.30 -24.62
N PRO A 423 -10.90 -26.25 -23.67
CA PRO A 423 -12.14 -26.80 -23.13
C PRO A 423 -13.09 -25.68 -22.67
N PHE A 424 -14.40 -25.86 -22.79
CA PHE A 424 -15.45 -24.92 -22.33
C PHE A 424 -15.35 -23.46 -22.83
N GLN A 425 -14.48 -23.13 -23.78
CA GLN A 425 -14.30 -21.76 -24.27
C GLN A 425 -15.55 -21.19 -24.97
N ASP A 426 -16.50 -22.06 -25.34
CA ASP A 426 -17.82 -21.72 -25.86
C ASP A 426 -18.79 -21.20 -24.78
N LYS A 427 -18.49 -21.39 -23.49
CA LYS A 427 -19.33 -20.97 -22.38
C LYS A 427 -19.20 -19.49 -22.08
N THR A 428 -20.26 -18.92 -21.51
CA THR A 428 -20.23 -17.57 -20.95
C THR A 428 -19.22 -17.51 -19.79
N PRO A 429 -18.34 -16.50 -19.75
CA PRO A 429 -17.40 -16.33 -18.64
C PRO A 429 -18.14 -16.25 -17.29
N SER A 430 -17.72 -17.10 -16.36
CA SER A 430 -18.17 -17.04 -14.97
C SER A 430 -17.45 -15.91 -14.23
N PRO A 431 -18.14 -15.14 -13.38
CA PRO A 431 -17.50 -14.08 -12.62
C PRO A 431 -16.57 -14.68 -11.54
N PRO A 432 -15.56 -13.92 -11.09
CA PRO A 432 -14.76 -14.32 -9.94
C PRO A 432 -15.56 -14.18 -8.64
N ALA A 433 -15.16 -14.92 -7.60
CA ALA A 433 -15.70 -14.72 -6.25
C ALA A 433 -15.20 -13.39 -5.68
N VAL A 434 -13.91 -13.09 -5.85
CA VAL A 434 -13.37 -11.75 -5.59
C VAL A 434 -12.32 -11.38 -6.63
N TYR A 435 -12.33 -10.13 -7.05
CA TYR A 435 -11.18 -9.50 -7.67
C TYR A 435 -10.12 -9.18 -6.61
N LEU A 436 -8.86 -9.22 -7.02
CA LEU A 436 -7.67 -8.89 -6.26
C LEU A 436 -6.98 -7.73 -7.02
N PRO A 437 -7.37 -6.47 -6.75
CA PRO A 437 -6.88 -5.32 -7.50
C PRO A 437 -5.35 -5.20 -7.49
N TYR A 438 -4.80 -5.01 -8.69
CA TYR A 438 -3.37 -5.08 -8.95
C TYR A 438 -2.56 -4.00 -8.22
N ALA A 439 -1.51 -4.42 -7.53
CA ALA A 439 -0.65 -3.61 -6.65
C ALA A 439 -1.38 -2.91 -5.50
N GLU A 440 -2.68 -3.10 -5.33
CA GLU A 440 -3.48 -2.51 -4.25
C GLU A 440 -3.61 -3.49 -3.09
N VAL A 441 -3.88 -4.77 -3.41
CA VAL A 441 -3.96 -5.87 -2.44
C VAL A 441 -3.14 -7.10 -2.85
N ALA A 442 -2.91 -7.27 -4.16
CA ALA A 442 -2.16 -8.38 -4.72
C ALA A 442 -1.53 -7.98 -6.08
N MET A 443 -0.51 -8.68 -6.51
CA MET A 443 0.10 -8.59 -7.84
C MET A 443 0.22 -9.97 -8.48
N THR A 444 0.77 -10.93 -7.72
CA THR A 444 0.90 -12.33 -8.13
C THR A 444 0.29 -13.20 -7.04
N PRO A 445 -1.05 -13.30 -6.99
CA PRO A 445 -1.74 -14.04 -5.95
C PRO A 445 -1.44 -15.54 -6.08
N MET A 446 -1.03 -16.18 -5.00
CA MET A 446 -0.59 -17.57 -4.94
C MET A 446 -1.66 -18.45 -4.31
N GLN A 447 -1.26 -19.51 -3.59
CA GLN A 447 -2.19 -20.48 -3.03
C GLN A 447 -3.25 -19.82 -2.13
N PRO A 448 -4.56 -19.95 -2.45
CA PRO A 448 -5.62 -19.60 -1.52
C PRO A 448 -5.81 -20.72 -0.48
N SER A 449 -6.21 -20.38 0.74
CA SER A 449 -6.43 -21.36 1.82
C SER A 449 -7.51 -20.90 2.79
N LEU A 450 -8.45 -21.79 3.13
CA LEU A 450 -9.42 -21.52 4.18
C LEU A 450 -8.74 -21.39 5.55
N ILE A 451 -9.16 -20.43 6.35
CA ILE A 451 -8.72 -20.25 7.73
C ILE A 451 -9.55 -21.17 8.64
N PRO A 452 -8.96 -22.20 9.28
CA PRO A 452 -9.72 -23.16 10.08
C PRO A 452 -9.95 -22.72 11.54
N THR A 453 -9.19 -21.73 12.01
CA THR A 453 -9.12 -21.33 13.42
C THR A 453 -9.04 -19.82 13.62
N GLY A 454 -9.07 -19.37 14.88
CA GLY A 454 -8.86 -17.97 15.24
C GLY A 454 -10.02 -17.04 14.86
N PRO A 455 -9.82 -15.72 14.98
CA PRO A 455 -10.89 -14.73 14.84
C PRO A 455 -11.45 -14.62 13.41
N TYR A 456 -10.71 -15.11 12.41
CA TYR A 456 -11.10 -15.05 10.99
C TYR A 456 -11.51 -16.41 10.43
N LYS A 457 -11.83 -17.38 11.30
CA LYS A 457 -12.27 -18.72 10.90
C LYS A 457 -13.39 -18.65 9.85
N GLY A 458 -13.25 -19.45 8.80
CA GLY A 458 -14.20 -19.53 7.68
C GLY A 458 -13.94 -18.53 6.55
N GLN A 459 -12.97 -17.62 6.70
CA GLN A 459 -12.50 -16.74 5.63
C GLN A 459 -11.29 -17.35 4.91
N MET A 460 -10.86 -16.74 3.81
CA MET A 460 -9.72 -17.22 3.01
C MET A 460 -8.48 -16.36 3.26
N LEU A 461 -7.31 -16.98 3.31
CA LEU A 461 -6.01 -16.34 3.08
C LEU A 461 -5.54 -16.55 1.66
N ILE A 462 -4.82 -15.58 1.12
CA ILE A 462 -4.21 -15.63 -0.21
C ILE A 462 -2.78 -15.10 -0.06
N GLY A 463 -1.78 -15.94 -0.33
CA GLY A 463 -0.39 -15.49 -0.39
C GLY A 463 -0.11 -14.66 -1.64
N ASP A 464 0.90 -13.81 -1.61
CA ASP A 464 1.39 -13.11 -2.80
C ASP A 464 2.92 -13.07 -2.83
N ILE A 465 3.52 -13.33 -3.99
CA ILE A 465 5.00 -13.32 -4.13
C ILE A 465 5.59 -11.97 -4.57
N SER A 466 4.81 -11.08 -5.20
CA SER A 466 5.29 -9.83 -5.82
C SER A 466 4.86 -8.58 -5.04
N TYR A 467 3.58 -8.46 -4.71
CA TYR A 467 3.10 -7.52 -3.70
C TYR A 467 3.60 -7.93 -2.31
N GLY A 468 3.73 -9.24 -2.10
CA GLY A 468 4.18 -9.84 -0.85
C GLY A 468 3.07 -9.98 0.17
N GLY A 469 3.36 -10.76 1.22
CA GLY A 469 2.45 -10.90 2.34
C GLY A 469 1.26 -11.81 2.11
N LEU A 470 0.23 -11.57 2.91
CA LEU A 470 -1.04 -12.27 2.91
C LEU A 470 -2.17 -11.26 2.72
N ALA A 471 -3.09 -11.56 1.81
CA ALA A 471 -4.42 -10.97 1.75
C ALA A 471 -5.43 -11.89 2.45
N ARG A 472 -6.54 -11.31 2.92
CA ARG A 472 -7.67 -12.03 3.52
C ARG A 472 -8.95 -11.73 2.74
N ALA A 473 -9.70 -12.76 2.37
CA ALA A 473 -10.98 -12.60 1.68
C ALA A 473 -12.13 -13.16 2.52
N ALA A 474 -13.15 -12.33 2.75
CA ALA A 474 -14.40 -12.74 3.38
C ALA A 474 -15.47 -12.93 2.30
N LEU A 475 -15.83 -14.19 2.05
CA LEU A 475 -16.79 -14.57 1.03
C LEU A 475 -18.21 -14.67 1.61
N GLU A 476 -19.19 -14.40 0.77
CA GLU A 476 -20.61 -14.67 1.02
C GLU A 476 -21.28 -15.25 -0.23
N LYS A 477 -22.42 -15.93 -0.03
CA LYS A 477 -23.24 -16.42 -1.13
C LYS A 477 -24.39 -15.46 -1.38
N VAL A 478 -24.56 -15.07 -2.64
CA VAL A 478 -25.72 -14.32 -3.13
C VAL A 478 -26.37 -15.16 -4.23
N GLY A 479 -27.46 -15.83 -3.87
CA GLY A 479 -27.95 -16.97 -4.64
C GLY A 479 -26.97 -18.15 -4.55
N ASP A 480 -26.63 -18.76 -5.68
CA ASP A 480 -25.71 -19.91 -5.77
C ASP A 480 -24.25 -19.53 -6.07
N GLU A 481 -23.97 -18.24 -6.17
CA GLU A 481 -22.65 -17.70 -6.51
C GLU A 481 -21.97 -17.08 -5.29
N TYR A 482 -20.65 -17.29 -5.20
CA TYR A 482 -19.82 -16.57 -4.26
C TYR A 482 -19.52 -15.16 -4.78
N GLN A 483 -19.58 -14.20 -3.87
CA GLN A 483 -18.98 -12.89 -4.02
C GLN A 483 -18.43 -12.44 -2.67
N GLY A 484 -17.79 -11.28 -2.55
CA GLY A 484 -17.31 -10.83 -1.24
C GLY A 484 -16.25 -9.76 -1.28
N CYS A 485 -15.55 -9.58 -0.17
CA CYS A 485 -14.53 -8.55 -0.02
C CYS A 485 -13.14 -9.14 0.24
N VAL A 486 -12.12 -8.40 -0.19
CA VAL A 486 -10.72 -8.68 0.12
C VAL A 486 -10.10 -7.52 0.91
N PHE A 487 -9.21 -7.87 1.82
CA PHE A 487 -8.44 -6.98 2.68
C PHE A 487 -6.96 -7.31 2.54
N GLN A 488 -6.08 -6.32 2.72
CA GLN A 488 -4.72 -6.62 3.15
C GLN A 488 -4.80 -7.33 4.51
N PHE A 489 -3.89 -8.26 4.83
CA PHE A 489 -3.93 -8.96 6.12
C PHE A 489 -2.61 -8.87 6.87
N SER A 490 -1.52 -9.36 6.29
CA SER A 490 -0.22 -9.35 6.97
C SER A 490 0.91 -9.14 5.99
N GLN A 491 1.92 -8.37 6.40
CA GLN A 491 3.20 -8.23 5.71
C GLN A 491 4.32 -8.60 6.69
N GLY A 492 5.55 -8.13 6.45
CA GLY A 492 6.67 -8.29 7.40
C GLY A 492 7.41 -9.61 7.30
N PHE A 493 7.06 -10.49 6.36
CA PHE A 493 7.78 -11.73 6.11
C PHE A 493 9.14 -11.48 5.44
N GLU A 494 10.03 -12.47 5.48
CA GLU A 494 11.36 -12.37 4.86
C GLU A 494 11.35 -12.50 3.33
N SER A 495 10.27 -13.05 2.77
CA SER A 495 10.02 -13.21 1.32
C SER A 495 8.53 -13.03 1.03
N GLY A 496 8.17 -12.94 -0.27
CA GLY A 496 6.80 -13.15 -0.70
C GLY A 496 6.29 -14.56 -0.33
N VAL A 497 4.98 -14.76 -0.29
CA VAL A 497 4.33 -15.98 0.22
C VAL A 497 3.67 -16.75 -0.92
N ALA A 498 4.09 -18.00 -1.12
CA ALA A 498 3.65 -18.85 -2.22
C ALA A 498 2.75 -20.02 -1.80
N ARG A 499 3.03 -20.62 -0.63
CA ARG A 499 2.40 -21.86 -0.16
C ARG A 499 1.97 -21.78 1.28
N LEU A 500 0.83 -22.39 1.57
CA LEU A 500 0.14 -22.35 2.86
C LEU A 500 -0.26 -23.77 3.26
N ALA A 501 0.09 -24.19 4.47
CA ALA A 501 -0.36 -25.46 5.05
C ALA A 501 -0.72 -25.28 6.53
N TRP A 502 -1.94 -25.66 6.88
CA TRP A 502 -2.43 -25.61 8.26
C TRP A 502 -2.18 -26.94 8.98
N THR A 503 -1.73 -26.85 10.22
CA THR A 503 -1.77 -27.98 11.15
C THR A 503 -3.16 -28.15 11.76
N GLN A 504 -3.42 -29.30 12.38
CA GLN A 504 -4.68 -29.55 13.08
C GLN A 504 -4.87 -28.64 14.31
N ASP A 505 -3.78 -28.27 15.00
CA ASP A 505 -3.80 -27.33 16.13
C ASP A 505 -3.92 -25.85 15.70
N GLY A 506 -3.95 -25.58 14.39
CA GLY A 506 -4.22 -24.24 13.86
C GLY A 506 -3.01 -23.34 13.71
N ALA A 507 -1.80 -23.89 13.67
CA ALA A 507 -0.61 -23.20 13.18
C ALA A 507 -0.59 -23.21 11.64
N LEU A 508 -0.06 -22.13 11.05
CA LEU A 508 0.08 -21.97 9.61
C LEU A 508 1.56 -22.02 9.23
N PHE A 509 1.94 -22.97 8.38
CA PHE A 509 3.24 -22.96 7.71
C PHE A 509 3.10 -22.20 6.40
N LEU A 510 4.03 -21.27 6.18
CA LEU A 510 4.05 -20.43 5.00
C LEU A 510 5.43 -20.45 4.35
N GLY A 511 5.46 -20.82 3.08
CA GLY A 511 6.65 -20.96 2.26
C GLY A 511 6.63 -19.99 1.10
N GLY A 512 7.80 -19.48 0.75
CA GLY A 512 7.97 -18.45 -0.28
C GLY A 512 9.14 -18.74 -1.20
N TRP A 513 8.98 -18.34 -2.45
CA TRP A 513 10.04 -18.31 -3.45
C TRP A 513 9.86 -17.09 -4.35
N SER A 514 10.99 -16.63 -4.89
CA SER A 514 11.01 -15.65 -5.97
C SER A 514 12.26 -15.84 -6.83
N ILE A 515 12.23 -15.24 -8.02
CA ILE A 515 13.38 -15.10 -8.91
C ILE A 515 13.65 -13.61 -9.15
N PRO A 516 14.87 -13.21 -9.57
CA PRO A 516 15.14 -11.82 -9.95
C PRO A 516 14.10 -11.30 -10.94
N GLY A 517 13.53 -10.12 -10.65
CA GLY A 517 12.46 -9.53 -11.45
C GLY A 517 11.04 -10.02 -11.14
N TRP A 518 10.87 -11.12 -10.40
CA TRP A 518 9.56 -11.67 -10.01
C TRP A 518 9.54 -12.07 -8.53
N GLY A 519 9.38 -11.05 -7.67
CA GLY A 519 9.37 -11.17 -6.21
C GLY A 519 9.11 -9.84 -5.51
N GLN A 520 8.82 -9.87 -4.20
CA GLN A 520 8.62 -8.66 -3.40
C GLN A 520 9.91 -7.83 -3.34
N PRO A 521 9.88 -6.53 -3.70
CA PRO A 521 11.06 -5.67 -3.65
C PRO A 521 11.70 -5.65 -2.25
N GLY A 522 13.03 -5.73 -2.21
CA GLY A 522 13.80 -5.66 -0.96
C GLY A 522 13.71 -6.89 -0.05
N LYS A 523 13.19 -8.03 -0.54
CA LYS A 523 13.03 -9.28 0.22
C LYS A 523 13.89 -10.42 -0.31
N ASN A 524 14.00 -11.48 0.48
CA ASN A 524 14.76 -12.68 0.12
C ASN A 524 14.07 -13.48 -1.00
N HIS A 525 14.88 -14.25 -1.74
CA HIS A 525 14.40 -15.15 -2.78
C HIS A 525 13.73 -16.43 -2.28
N ALA A 526 13.89 -16.73 -1.01
CA ALA A 526 13.27 -17.86 -0.33
C ALA A 526 12.84 -17.39 1.06
N GLY A 527 11.76 -17.95 1.57
CA GLY A 527 11.34 -17.75 2.94
C GLY A 527 10.55 -18.93 3.46
N PHE A 528 10.69 -19.19 4.76
CA PHE A 528 9.96 -20.28 5.40
C PHE A 528 9.69 -19.96 6.86
N HIS A 529 8.41 -19.87 7.19
CA HIS A 529 7.95 -19.50 8.53
C HIS A 529 6.81 -20.38 9.01
N LYS A 530 6.63 -20.35 10.33
CA LYS A 530 5.43 -20.79 11.02
C LYS A 530 4.76 -19.57 11.64
N LEU A 531 3.43 -19.48 11.53
CA LEU A 531 2.61 -18.40 12.04
C LEU A 531 1.51 -18.97 12.93
N ARG A 532 1.23 -18.31 14.06
CA ARG A 532 0.16 -18.69 14.99
C ARG A 532 -0.67 -17.47 15.34
N PHE A 533 -1.99 -17.63 15.48
CA PHE A 533 -2.80 -16.61 16.12
C PHE A 533 -2.46 -16.54 17.61
N ASN A 534 -2.28 -15.33 18.13
CA ASN A 534 -2.04 -15.07 19.54
C ASN A 534 -3.31 -14.53 20.22
N ASP A 535 -3.22 -14.22 21.52
CA ASP A 535 -4.37 -13.71 22.30
C ASP A 535 -4.69 -12.23 22.06
N LYS A 536 -3.95 -11.55 21.17
CA LYS A 536 -4.19 -10.15 20.83
C LYS A 536 -5.22 -10.06 19.71
N SER A 537 -6.04 -9.02 19.73
CA SER A 537 -6.93 -8.67 18.63
C SER A 537 -6.43 -7.41 17.93
N ALA A 538 -6.40 -7.43 16.60
CA ALA A 538 -6.26 -6.22 15.80
C ALA A 538 -7.64 -5.57 15.64
N PHE A 539 -7.74 -4.25 15.75
CA PHE A 539 -8.97 -3.54 15.40
C PHE A 539 -9.01 -3.31 13.89
N GLU A 540 -9.97 -3.90 13.19
CA GLU A 540 -10.13 -3.77 11.73
C GLU A 540 -11.52 -4.22 11.27
N MET A 541 -11.80 -4.03 9.98
CA MET A 541 -12.97 -4.62 9.33
C MET A 541 -12.82 -6.15 9.30
N HIS A 542 -13.72 -6.85 9.99
CA HIS A 542 -13.82 -8.30 10.01
C HIS A 542 -14.52 -8.84 8.74
N THR A 543 -15.69 -8.29 8.40
CA THR A 543 -16.38 -8.57 7.13
C THR A 543 -17.01 -7.29 6.57
N VAL A 544 -17.22 -7.28 5.26
CA VAL A 544 -18.14 -6.35 4.59
C VAL A 544 -19.11 -7.18 3.77
N ARG A 545 -20.42 -7.00 4.02
CA ARG A 545 -21.50 -7.71 3.34
C ARG A 545 -22.34 -6.74 2.53
N ALA A 546 -22.72 -7.14 1.31
CA ALA A 546 -23.63 -6.34 0.52
C ALA A 546 -25.07 -6.46 1.03
N LYS A 547 -25.82 -5.38 0.85
CA LYS A 547 -27.28 -5.31 0.96
C LYS A 547 -27.81 -4.63 -0.30
N SER A 548 -29.11 -4.72 -0.55
CA SER A 548 -29.73 -4.15 -1.76
C SER A 548 -29.56 -2.62 -1.89
N ASN A 549 -29.29 -1.93 -0.77
CA ASN A 549 -29.21 -0.48 -0.66
C ASN A 549 -27.89 0.02 -0.02
N GLY A 550 -26.91 -0.85 0.22
CA GLY A 550 -25.73 -0.46 0.99
C GLY A 550 -24.75 -1.58 1.31
N LEU A 551 -23.83 -1.28 2.22
CA LEU A 551 -22.83 -2.22 2.74
C LEU A 551 -22.93 -2.29 4.26
N LEU A 552 -22.91 -3.50 4.82
CA LEU A 552 -22.80 -3.75 6.25
C LEU A 552 -21.33 -4.06 6.58
N VAL A 553 -20.69 -3.17 7.31
CA VAL A 553 -19.31 -3.33 7.79
C VAL A 553 -19.33 -3.89 9.20
N GLU A 554 -18.66 -5.01 9.43
CA GLU A 554 -18.45 -5.58 10.77
C GLU A 554 -16.99 -5.39 11.17
N PHE A 555 -16.75 -5.00 12.43
CA PHE A 555 -15.45 -4.77 13.04
C PHE A 555 -15.12 -5.85 14.06
N THR A 556 -13.84 -6.17 14.22
CA THR A 556 -13.35 -7.12 15.22
C THR A 556 -13.57 -6.66 16.67
N GLN A 557 -13.63 -5.35 16.90
CA GLN A 557 -13.82 -4.72 18.22
C GLN A 557 -14.86 -3.59 18.12
N PRO A 558 -15.54 -3.24 19.23
CA PRO A 558 -16.53 -2.15 19.21
C PRO A 558 -15.88 -0.80 18.93
N LEU A 559 -16.60 0.06 18.23
CA LEU A 559 -16.28 1.49 18.08
C LEU A 559 -16.54 2.25 19.40
N PRO A 560 -15.85 3.38 19.63
CA PRO A 560 -16.16 4.29 20.73
C PRO A 560 -17.61 4.78 20.67
N ALA A 561 -18.20 5.04 21.83
CA ALA A 561 -19.53 5.62 21.91
C ALA A 561 -19.61 6.95 21.13
N GLY A 562 -20.61 7.09 20.27
CA GLY A 562 -20.82 8.27 19.44
C GLY A 562 -19.95 8.37 18.18
N PHE A 563 -19.09 7.39 17.90
CA PHE A 563 -18.25 7.34 16.69
C PHE A 563 -18.82 6.38 15.62
N GLY A 564 -18.48 6.60 14.35
CA GLY A 564 -18.86 5.74 13.21
C GLY A 564 -20.22 6.07 12.56
N GLY A 565 -21.02 6.95 13.15
CA GLY A 565 -22.31 7.38 12.58
C GLY A 565 -22.20 8.50 11.53
N ASP A 566 -20.99 9.02 11.27
CA ASP A 566 -20.79 10.10 10.30
C ASP A 566 -20.43 9.54 8.92
N PRO A 567 -21.31 9.65 7.91
CA PRO A 567 -21.06 9.12 6.57
C PRO A 567 -19.82 9.73 5.90
N ARG A 568 -19.34 10.90 6.34
CA ARG A 568 -18.16 11.55 5.73
C ARG A 568 -16.87 10.80 5.97
N PHE A 569 -16.81 9.99 7.04
CA PHE A 569 -15.68 9.11 7.33
C PHE A 569 -15.65 7.83 6.48
N TYR A 570 -16.53 7.71 5.50
CA TYR A 570 -16.56 6.60 4.58
C TYR A 570 -16.41 7.14 3.16
N PHE A 571 -15.38 6.69 2.45
CA PHE A 571 -15.23 6.93 1.03
C PHE A 571 -15.59 5.66 0.28
N ALA A 572 -16.49 5.79 -0.69
CA ALA A 572 -16.87 4.71 -1.56
C ALA A 572 -16.69 5.10 -3.03
N GLN A 573 -16.19 4.17 -3.82
CA GLN A 573 -16.10 4.29 -5.27
C GLN A 573 -16.40 2.92 -5.86
N GLN A 574 -16.97 2.88 -7.06
CA GLN A 574 -17.13 1.63 -7.81
C GLN A 574 -16.55 1.74 -9.22
N TRP A 575 -16.18 0.59 -9.76
CA TRP A 575 -15.75 0.42 -11.15
C TRP A 575 -16.04 -1.00 -11.61
N ARG A 576 -15.84 -1.29 -12.89
CA ARG A 576 -15.75 -2.66 -13.38
C ARG A 576 -14.45 -2.86 -14.15
N TYR A 577 -14.12 -4.11 -14.37
CA TYR A 577 -13.04 -4.49 -15.26
C TYR A 577 -13.59 -4.85 -16.63
N ALA A 578 -13.07 -4.21 -17.68
CA ALA A 578 -13.38 -4.59 -19.05
C ALA A 578 -12.45 -5.73 -19.49
N TRP A 579 -12.99 -6.71 -20.22
CA TRP A 579 -12.18 -7.72 -20.88
C TRP A 579 -11.50 -7.09 -22.11
N SER A 580 -10.18 -6.96 -22.09
CA SER A 580 -9.36 -6.49 -23.22
C SER A 580 -8.29 -7.52 -23.58
N SER A 581 -7.94 -7.60 -24.86
CA SER A 581 -6.75 -8.35 -25.33
C SER A 581 -5.44 -7.66 -24.97
N GLU A 582 -5.48 -6.37 -24.62
CA GLU A 582 -4.33 -5.61 -24.13
C GLU A 582 -4.11 -5.86 -22.63
N ALA A 583 -2.85 -6.01 -22.23
CA ALA A 583 -2.48 -6.13 -20.83
C ALA A 583 -2.70 -4.80 -20.11
N GLY A 584 -3.42 -4.80 -18.99
CA GLY A 584 -3.60 -3.60 -18.20
C GLY A 584 -4.75 -3.73 -17.21
N ALA A 585 -4.54 -3.27 -15.97
CA ALA A 585 -5.57 -3.27 -14.94
C ALA A 585 -6.56 -2.12 -15.11
N HIS A 586 -7.18 -2.04 -16.29
CA HIS A 586 -8.05 -0.95 -16.69
C HIS A 586 -9.36 -1.01 -15.90
N LYS A 587 -9.42 -0.24 -14.81
CA LYS A 587 -10.67 0.14 -14.19
C LYS A 587 -11.46 0.96 -15.21
N THR A 588 -12.71 0.58 -15.43
CA THR A 588 -13.62 1.25 -16.37
C THR A 588 -14.91 1.60 -15.64
N ASP A 589 -15.63 2.61 -16.12
CA ASP A 589 -16.84 3.14 -15.48
C ASP A 589 -16.60 3.49 -14.00
N GLU A 590 -15.44 4.09 -13.71
CA GLU A 590 -15.10 4.58 -12.38
C GLU A 590 -16.10 5.66 -11.96
N GLN A 591 -16.76 5.44 -10.82
CA GLN A 591 -17.82 6.30 -10.32
C GLN A 591 -17.67 6.47 -8.81
N PRO A 592 -17.54 7.71 -8.29
CA PRO A 592 -17.65 7.95 -6.85
C PRO A 592 -19.07 7.60 -6.37
N LEU A 593 -19.18 7.12 -5.14
CA LEU A 593 -20.43 6.76 -4.50
C LEU A 593 -20.63 7.62 -3.25
N ASP A 594 -21.78 8.27 -3.15
CA ASP A 594 -22.14 9.02 -1.97
C ASP A 594 -22.64 8.07 -0.88
N VAL A 595 -21.97 8.10 0.27
CA VAL A 595 -22.47 7.46 1.49
C VAL A 595 -23.52 8.40 2.09
N LYS A 596 -24.79 8.03 1.98
CA LYS A 596 -25.92 8.87 2.41
C LYS A 596 -26.08 8.88 3.92
N SER A 597 -25.92 7.73 4.56
CA SER A 597 -26.02 7.58 6.02
C SER A 597 -25.14 6.43 6.52
N ALA A 598 -24.73 6.52 7.78
CA ALA A 598 -24.00 5.48 8.50
C ALA A 598 -24.70 5.18 9.83
N SER A 599 -25.10 3.93 10.05
CA SER A 599 -25.89 3.51 11.21
C SER A 599 -25.12 2.50 12.04
N VAL A 600 -24.81 2.87 13.28
CA VAL A 600 -24.02 2.03 14.19
C VAL A 600 -24.94 1.12 14.99
N SER A 601 -24.64 -0.17 14.97
CA SER A 601 -25.30 -1.20 15.79
C SER A 601 -25.16 -0.96 17.30
N ALA A 602 -26.04 -1.59 18.09
CA ALA A 602 -26.07 -1.42 19.54
C ALA A 602 -24.77 -1.87 20.25
N ASP A 603 -24.13 -2.94 19.77
CA ASP A 603 -22.85 -3.43 20.28
C ASP A 603 -21.64 -2.65 19.71
N ARG A 604 -21.89 -1.69 18.82
CA ARG A 604 -20.91 -0.84 18.12
C ARG A 604 -19.90 -1.63 17.29
N LYS A 605 -20.15 -2.90 16.98
CA LYS A 605 -19.28 -3.71 16.12
C LYS A 605 -19.69 -3.70 14.66
N GLN A 606 -20.90 -3.25 14.35
CA GLN A 606 -21.37 -3.14 12.98
C GLN A 606 -21.79 -1.72 12.63
N VAL A 607 -21.48 -1.32 11.39
CA VAL A 607 -21.96 -0.08 10.78
C VAL A 607 -22.61 -0.40 9.43
N PHE A 608 -23.89 -0.06 9.30
CA PHE A 608 -24.58 -0.11 8.01
C PHE A 608 -24.42 1.21 7.27
N LEU A 609 -23.87 1.17 6.06
CA LEU A 609 -23.69 2.30 5.16
C LEU A 609 -24.77 2.26 4.08
N GLU A 610 -25.65 3.27 4.06
CA GLU A 610 -26.62 3.44 2.97
C GLU A 610 -25.91 4.13 1.80
N ILE A 611 -25.77 3.41 0.68
CA ILE A 611 -25.02 3.86 -0.48
C ILE A 611 -25.94 3.73 -1.71
N PRO A 612 -26.73 4.77 -2.02
CA PRO A 612 -27.53 4.77 -3.24
C PRO A 612 -26.63 4.70 -4.48
N GLY A 613 -27.00 3.89 -5.47
CA GLY A 613 -26.27 3.81 -6.75
C GLY A 613 -25.24 2.67 -6.85
N LEU A 614 -25.17 1.79 -5.84
CA LEU A 614 -24.51 0.49 -5.98
C LEU A 614 -25.07 -0.27 -7.19
N LYS A 615 -24.18 -0.90 -7.97
CA LYS A 615 -24.53 -1.67 -9.17
C LYS A 615 -23.92 -3.06 -9.10
N ALA A 616 -24.63 -4.03 -9.65
CA ALA A 616 -24.06 -5.33 -10.00
C ALA A 616 -22.96 -5.19 -11.07
N ASP A 617 -22.16 -6.25 -11.26
CA ASP A 617 -20.98 -6.25 -12.12
C ASP A 617 -20.00 -5.11 -11.75
N ARG A 618 -19.70 -4.95 -10.45
CA ARG A 618 -18.78 -3.92 -9.97
C ARG A 618 -17.81 -4.45 -8.92
N VAL A 619 -16.65 -3.81 -8.83
CA VAL A 619 -15.86 -3.76 -7.60
C VAL A 619 -16.20 -2.44 -6.91
N VAL A 620 -16.52 -2.52 -5.63
CA VAL A 620 -16.80 -1.39 -4.75
C VAL A 620 -15.62 -1.27 -3.78
N TYR A 621 -14.86 -0.19 -3.92
CA TYR A 621 -13.83 0.18 -2.98
C TYR A 621 -14.43 0.98 -1.84
N LEU A 622 -14.19 0.53 -0.61
CA LEU A 622 -14.56 1.22 0.60
C LEU A 622 -13.29 1.54 1.37
N ARG A 623 -13.09 2.83 1.70
CA ARG A 623 -12.01 3.32 2.53
C ARG A 623 -12.58 4.06 3.74
N LEU A 624 -12.12 3.67 4.92
CA LEU A 624 -12.42 4.30 6.19
C LEU A 624 -11.47 5.49 6.38
N LEU A 625 -12.04 6.67 6.48
CA LEU A 625 -11.32 7.94 6.58
C LEU A 625 -11.38 8.50 8.01
N GLY A 626 -10.43 9.37 8.34
CA GLY A 626 -10.29 9.90 9.70
C GLY A 626 -9.59 8.91 10.64
N GLY A 627 -9.80 9.02 11.94
CA GLY A 627 -9.13 8.12 12.90
C GLY A 627 -10.02 7.11 13.57
N PHE A 628 -10.50 6.15 12.79
CA PHE A 628 -11.09 4.94 13.33
C PHE A 628 -10.16 4.31 14.37
N ARG A 629 -10.72 4.13 15.57
CA ARG A 629 -10.13 3.40 16.68
C ARG A 629 -11.18 2.51 17.31
N SER A 630 -10.75 1.45 17.99
CA SER A 630 -11.64 0.70 18.87
C SER A 630 -11.98 1.52 20.12
N GLU A 631 -12.98 1.07 20.86
CA GLU A 631 -13.29 1.58 22.20
C GLU A 631 -12.09 1.51 23.16
N SER A 632 -11.25 0.48 23.03
CA SER A 632 -10.00 0.34 23.80
C SER A 632 -8.87 1.26 23.32
N GLY A 633 -9.11 2.05 22.26
CA GLY A 633 -8.13 2.98 21.69
C GLY A 633 -7.18 2.36 20.67
N ALA A 634 -7.39 1.10 20.26
CA ALA A 634 -6.56 0.43 19.26
C ALA A 634 -6.79 1.07 17.89
N ASP A 635 -5.69 1.34 17.20
CA ASP A 635 -5.65 2.00 15.90
C ASP A 635 -6.00 0.97 14.79
N LEU A 636 -6.86 1.34 13.82
CA LEU A 636 -7.32 0.48 12.70
C LEU A 636 -6.22 -0.19 11.83
N TRP A 637 -6.04 -1.51 11.87
CA TRP A 637 -4.97 -2.20 11.14
C TRP A 637 -5.03 -2.00 9.61
N THR A 638 -6.24 -2.09 9.02
CA THR A 638 -6.48 -1.89 7.59
C THR A 638 -7.66 -0.93 7.39
N ALA A 639 -7.47 0.10 6.55
CA ALA A 639 -8.47 1.14 6.32
C ALA A 639 -9.35 0.87 5.10
N GLU A 640 -8.98 -0.09 4.27
CA GLU A 640 -9.57 -0.26 2.95
C GLU A 640 -9.96 -1.70 2.64
N THR A 641 -10.95 -1.84 1.76
CA THR A 641 -11.41 -3.11 1.24
C THR A 641 -12.00 -2.96 -0.16
N TRP A 642 -11.93 -4.04 -0.93
CA TRP A 642 -12.50 -4.13 -2.27
C TRP A 642 -13.56 -5.23 -2.28
N TYR A 643 -14.81 -4.83 -2.39
CA TYR A 643 -15.95 -5.74 -2.47
C TYR A 643 -16.29 -6.02 -3.94
N THR A 644 -16.27 -7.29 -4.35
CA THR A 644 -16.75 -7.73 -5.66
C THR A 644 -18.25 -7.97 -5.59
N MET A 645 -19.01 -7.17 -6.32
CA MET A 645 -20.46 -7.19 -6.42
C MET A 645 -20.88 -7.75 -7.78
N ASN A 646 -20.94 -9.07 -7.89
CA ASN A 646 -21.43 -9.75 -9.08
C ASN A 646 -22.93 -9.53 -9.26
N THR A 647 -23.68 -9.60 -8.17
CA THR A 647 -25.13 -9.36 -8.13
C THR A 647 -25.50 -8.60 -6.86
N LEU A 648 -26.51 -7.72 -6.96
CA LEU A 648 -27.08 -7.05 -5.80
C LEU A 648 -27.91 -8.05 -4.98
N PRO A 649 -27.68 -8.17 -3.67
CA PRO A 649 -28.54 -8.95 -2.80
C PRO A 649 -29.98 -8.43 -2.81
N THR A 650 -30.94 -9.32 -2.54
CA THR A 650 -32.35 -8.95 -2.37
C THR A 650 -32.66 -8.38 -0.99
N GLU A 651 -31.85 -8.73 0.01
CA GLU A 651 -32.02 -8.27 1.38
C GLU A 651 -31.66 -6.78 1.51
N THR A 652 -32.63 -5.97 1.94
CA THR A 652 -32.41 -4.55 2.26
C THR A 652 -31.78 -4.41 3.63
N GLY A 653 -30.72 -3.60 3.72
CA GLY A 653 -30.08 -3.27 4.99
C GLY A 653 -30.94 -2.33 5.82
N THR A 654 -31.00 -2.59 7.12
CA THR A 654 -31.81 -1.81 8.06
C THR A 654 -30.96 -0.76 8.79
N VAL A 655 -31.49 0.45 8.88
CA VAL A 655 -31.02 1.51 9.77
C VAL A 655 -31.50 1.19 11.18
N VAL A 656 -30.58 0.77 12.07
CA VAL A 656 -30.91 0.46 13.45
C VAL A 656 -30.56 1.67 14.31
N SER A 657 -31.58 2.32 14.87
CA SER A 657 -31.55 3.67 15.48
C SER A 657 -31.52 4.79 14.45
N PRO A 658 -32.19 5.94 14.68
CA PRO A 658 -31.99 7.08 13.79
C PRO A 658 -30.49 7.37 13.80
N ALA A 659 -29.86 7.28 12.62
CA ALA A 659 -28.54 7.86 12.43
C ALA A 659 -28.59 9.25 13.09
N PRO A 660 -27.62 9.62 13.95
CA PRO A 660 -27.63 10.96 14.52
C PRO A 660 -27.81 11.91 13.34
N SER A 661 -28.93 12.65 13.32
CA SER A 661 -29.19 13.55 12.21
C SER A 661 -27.99 14.47 12.20
N LEU A 662 -27.17 14.42 11.14
CA LEU A 662 -26.11 15.39 10.98
C LEU A 662 -26.76 16.74 11.24
N ALA A 663 -26.31 17.45 12.26
CA ALA A 663 -26.88 18.74 12.60
C ALA A 663 -26.91 19.54 11.30
N ALA A 664 -28.04 20.20 11.02
CA ALA A 664 -28.16 21.01 9.82
C ALA A 664 -26.93 21.91 9.71
N ILE A 665 -26.39 22.06 8.50
CA ILE A 665 -25.17 22.85 8.31
C ILE A 665 -25.42 24.26 8.87
N ASN A 666 -24.48 24.72 9.70
CA ASN A 666 -24.51 25.94 10.50
C ASN A 666 -25.65 26.00 11.53
N ALA A 667 -26.02 24.85 12.12
CA ALA A 667 -26.96 24.75 13.23
C ALA A 667 -26.35 24.01 14.43
N LEU A 668 -26.86 24.29 15.64
CA LEU A 668 -26.59 23.50 16.84
C LEU A 668 -27.60 22.35 16.95
N SER A 669 -27.14 21.18 17.34
CA SER A 669 -28.04 20.11 17.80
C SER A 669 -28.65 20.46 19.17
N PRO A 670 -29.74 19.80 19.58
CA PRO A 670 -30.28 19.93 20.93
C PRO A 670 -29.24 19.61 22.02
N GLU A 671 -28.41 18.59 21.79
CA GLU A 671 -27.34 18.16 22.69
C GLU A 671 -26.22 19.21 22.76
N GLU A 672 -25.81 19.78 21.61
CA GLU A 672 -24.83 20.86 21.58
C GLU A 672 -25.34 22.10 22.32
N THR A 673 -26.62 22.45 22.12
CA THR A 673 -27.26 23.56 22.81
C THR A 673 -27.28 23.33 24.32
N ALA A 674 -27.69 22.14 24.76
CA ALA A 674 -27.70 21.76 26.18
C ALA A 674 -26.29 21.74 26.79
N ALA A 675 -25.28 21.39 25.99
CA ALA A 675 -23.88 21.40 26.39
C ALA A 675 -23.24 22.81 26.37
N GLY A 676 -23.98 23.86 26.03
CA GLY A 676 -23.52 25.25 26.09
C GLY A 676 -22.75 25.75 24.86
N TRP A 677 -22.85 25.05 23.72
CA TRP A 677 -22.28 25.51 22.46
C TRP A 677 -23.02 26.74 21.92
N LYS A 678 -22.29 27.59 21.20
CA LYS A 678 -22.78 28.79 20.51
C LYS A 678 -22.29 28.79 19.07
N LEU A 679 -23.14 29.18 18.14
CA LEU A 679 -22.73 29.41 16.76
C LEU A 679 -21.93 30.71 16.65
N LEU A 680 -20.81 30.63 15.94
CA LEU A 680 -20.03 31.79 15.50
C LEU A 680 -20.31 32.13 14.03
N PHE A 681 -21.01 31.26 13.29
CA PHE A 681 -21.36 31.48 11.90
C PHE A 681 -22.68 30.77 11.58
N ASP A 682 -23.62 31.51 10.97
CA ASP A 682 -24.99 31.06 10.69
C ASP A 682 -25.16 30.52 9.25
N GLY A 683 -24.11 30.56 8.44
CA GLY A 683 -24.15 30.17 7.02
C GLY A 683 -24.76 31.19 6.08
N LYS A 684 -25.14 32.37 6.56
CA LYS A 684 -25.91 33.36 5.80
C LYS A 684 -25.28 34.75 5.86
N THR A 685 -24.71 35.12 7.00
CA THR A 685 -24.17 36.45 7.26
C THR A 685 -22.76 36.37 7.82
N THR A 686 -22.02 37.46 7.70
CA THR A 686 -20.69 37.63 8.33
C THR A 686 -20.80 38.18 9.76
N ALA A 687 -21.99 38.15 10.35
CA ALA A 687 -22.23 38.68 11.69
C ALA A 687 -21.31 38.02 12.72
N GLY A 688 -20.72 38.82 13.60
CA GLY A 688 -19.74 38.35 14.59
C GLY A 688 -18.31 38.24 14.06
N TRP A 689 -18.05 38.56 12.78
CA TRP A 689 -16.73 38.61 12.17
C TRP A 689 -16.39 39.99 11.63
N ARG A 690 -15.10 40.32 11.65
CA ARG A 690 -14.53 41.54 11.06
C ARG A 690 -13.09 41.28 10.64
N GLY A 691 -12.51 42.16 9.83
CA GLY A 691 -11.08 42.07 9.52
C GLY A 691 -10.20 42.33 10.75
N PHE A 692 -9.03 41.70 10.80
CA PHE A 692 -8.00 42.02 11.79
C PHE A 692 -7.62 43.50 11.67
N LYS A 693 -7.68 44.23 12.79
CA LYS A 693 -7.52 45.69 12.91
C LYS A 693 -8.49 46.52 12.04
N LYS A 694 -9.66 45.96 11.72
CA LYS A 694 -10.74 46.64 10.99
C LYS A 694 -12.04 46.56 11.79
N ASP A 695 -12.92 47.55 11.59
CA ASP A 695 -14.23 47.61 12.26
C ASP A 695 -15.29 46.74 11.56
N ALA A 696 -15.08 46.37 10.30
CA ALA A 696 -16.01 45.63 9.46
C ALA A 696 -15.33 44.46 8.72
N MET A 697 -16.15 43.60 8.12
CA MET A 697 -15.67 42.52 7.26
C MET A 697 -15.03 43.10 5.98
N PRO A 698 -13.84 42.63 5.57
CA PRO A 698 -13.22 43.06 4.32
C PRO A 698 -13.87 42.42 3.08
N ASP A 699 -13.84 43.12 1.94
CA ASP A 699 -14.44 42.67 0.67
C ASP A 699 -13.83 41.36 0.12
N GLY A 700 -12.64 40.97 0.59
CA GLY A 700 -11.99 39.71 0.23
C GLY A 700 -12.63 38.46 0.83
N TRP A 701 -13.65 38.61 1.69
CA TRP A 701 -14.37 37.49 2.32
C TRP A 701 -15.87 37.58 2.08
N ALA A 702 -16.50 36.45 1.76
CA ALA A 702 -17.93 36.36 1.49
C ALA A 702 -18.54 35.07 2.04
N VAL A 703 -19.87 34.99 2.00
CA VAL A 703 -20.63 33.77 2.26
C VAL A 703 -21.01 33.14 0.92
N GLU A 704 -20.49 31.95 0.62
CA GLU A 704 -20.83 31.15 -0.56
C GLU A 704 -21.27 29.75 -0.11
N ASP A 705 -22.43 29.28 -0.56
CA ASP A 705 -22.95 27.92 -0.29
C ASP A 705 -22.91 27.52 1.20
N GLY A 706 -23.30 28.44 2.08
CA GLY A 706 -23.29 28.22 3.52
C GLY A 706 -21.90 28.19 4.15
N CYS A 707 -20.87 28.67 3.46
CA CYS A 707 -19.49 28.71 3.93
C CYS A 707 -18.98 30.15 3.97
N LEU A 708 -18.20 30.47 5.01
CA LEU A 708 -17.39 31.66 5.06
C LEU A 708 -16.12 31.39 4.25
N THR A 709 -15.91 32.11 3.14
CA THR A 709 -14.86 31.82 2.18
C THR A 709 -14.11 33.07 1.74
N ARG A 710 -12.84 32.88 1.40
CA ARG A 710 -12.06 33.89 0.69
C ARG A 710 -12.52 33.98 -0.77
N VAL A 711 -12.78 35.20 -1.24
CA VAL A 711 -13.14 35.54 -2.63
C VAL A 711 -12.14 36.49 -3.29
N GLY A 712 -11.21 37.06 -2.51
CA GLY A 712 -10.13 37.93 -2.96
C GLY A 712 -9.19 38.28 -1.80
N GLY A 713 -8.20 39.14 -2.04
CA GLY A 713 -7.31 39.61 -0.97
C GLY A 713 -8.04 40.52 0.01
N GLY A 714 -8.18 40.09 1.26
CA GLY A 714 -8.88 40.84 2.32
C GLY A 714 -8.10 40.98 3.63
N GLY A 715 -7.05 40.17 3.80
CA GLY A 715 -6.35 39.97 5.07
C GLY A 715 -7.14 39.05 5.99
N ASP A 716 -6.53 38.73 7.15
CA ASP A 716 -7.11 37.84 8.14
C ASP A 716 -8.41 38.41 8.74
N ILE A 717 -9.34 37.53 9.07
CA ILE A 717 -10.58 37.88 9.76
C ILE A 717 -10.57 37.34 11.18
N VAL A 718 -11.20 38.07 12.11
CA VAL A 718 -11.28 37.75 13.53
C VAL A 718 -12.71 37.79 14.04
N THR A 719 -12.96 37.03 15.10
CA THR A 719 -14.21 37.15 15.86
C THR A 719 -14.32 38.51 16.55
N ALA A 720 -15.51 39.10 16.55
CA ALA A 720 -15.80 40.32 17.30
C ALA A 720 -15.66 40.13 18.82
N GLY A 721 -15.93 38.92 19.31
CA GLY A 721 -15.70 38.50 20.70
C GLY A 721 -14.27 37.99 20.96
N GLU A 722 -13.91 37.95 22.23
CA GLU A 722 -12.68 37.35 22.75
C GLU A 722 -13.02 36.19 23.69
N TYR A 723 -12.17 35.18 23.72
CA TYR A 723 -12.37 33.93 24.45
C TYR A 723 -11.11 33.58 25.25
N ASP A 724 -11.32 33.11 26.49
CA ASP A 724 -10.27 32.64 27.39
C ASP A 724 -10.19 31.12 27.29
N ASN A 725 -10.94 30.40 28.14
CA ASN A 725 -11.08 28.95 28.05
C ASN A 725 -12.26 28.60 27.14
N PHE A 726 -11.99 27.80 26.11
CA PHE A 726 -13.00 27.44 25.14
C PHE A 726 -12.69 26.11 24.45
N GLU A 727 -13.74 25.57 23.87
CA GLU A 727 -13.67 24.53 22.88
C GLU A 727 -14.25 25.07 21.57
N LEU A 728 -13.43 25.13 20.54
CA LEU A 728 -13.80 25.54 19.19
C LEU A 728 -14.00 24.27 18.35
N SER A 729 -15.08 24.22 17.57
CA SER A 729 -15.27 23.22 16.52
C SER A 729 -15.66 23.93 15.23
N LEU A 730 -15.05 23.53 14.13
CA LEU A 730 -15.40 24.03 12.79
C LEU A 730 -15.06 22.99 11.73
N GLU A 731 -15.56 23.22 10.52
CA GLU A 731 -15.18 22.46 9.35
C GLU A 731 -14.49 23.34 8.33
N TRP A 732 -13.46 22.80 7.68
CA TRP A 732 -12.71 23.50 6.64
C TRP A 732 -12.48 22.61 5.41
N LYS A 733 -12.44 23.21 4.23
CA LYS A 733 -11.87 22.62 3.02
C LYS A 733 -11.05 23.66 2.28
N VAL A 734 -10.12 23.21 1.44
CA VAL A 734 -9.25 24.06 0.62
C VAL A 734 -9.35 23.69 -0.85
N ALA A 735 -8.96 24.61 -1.71
CA ALA A 735 -8.72 24.32 -3.12
C ALA A 735 -7.41 23.51 -3.28
N PRO A 736 -7.20 22.85 -4.43
CA PRO A 736 -5.91 22.24 -4.75
C PRO A 736 -4.75 23.21 -4.53
N GLY A 737 -3.77 22.81 -3.73
CA GLY A 737 -2.61 23.62 -3.33
C GLY A 737 -2.88 24.67 -2.26
N GLY A 738 -4.09 24.74 -1.70
CA GLY A 738 -4.48 25.85 -0.84
C GLY A 738 -3.88 25.82 0.58
N ASN A 739 -3.59 27.01 1.11
CA ASN A 739 -3.08 27.26 2.46
C ASN A 739 -3.95 28.26 3.23
N SER A 740 -4.11 28.04 4.54
CA SER A 740 -4.76 28.93 5.50
C SER A 740 -4.43 28.47 6.94
N GLY A 741 -5.03 29.11 7.93
CA GLY A 741 -4.79 28.83 9.34
C GLY A 741 -5.95 29.21 10.24
N ILE A 742 -6.09 28.48 11.35
CA ILE A 742 -7.03 28.78 12.43
C ILE A 742 -6.20 29.24 13.63
N PHE A 743 -6.25 30.53 13.92
CA PHE A 743 -5.53 31.13 15.04
C PHE A 743 -6.44 31.30 16.24
N TYR A 744 -5.84 31.27 17.43
CA TYR A 744 -6.55 31.53 18.69
C TYR A 744 -5.69 32.35 19.64
N ARG A 745 -6.34 32.98 20.62
CA ARG A 745 -5.71 33.93 21.57
C ARG A 745 -5.00 35.08 20.84
N VAL A 746 -5.58 35.51 19.72
CA VAL A 746 -5.09 36.65 18.94
C VAL A 746 -5.46 37.96 19.64
N ALA A 747 -4.46 38.81 19.86
CA ALA A 747 -4.67 40.18 20.35
C ALA A 747 -4.40 41.22 19.26
N GLU A 748 -5.03 42.38 19.41
CA GLU A 748 -4.80 43.56 18.58
C GLU A 748 -4.19 44.68 19.44
N GLY A 749 -3.38 45.54 18.82
CA GLY A 749 -2.75 46.67 19.49
C GLY A 749 -1.57 47.22 18.69
N ASP A 750 -0.96 48.27 19.21
CA ASP A 750 0.20 48.90 18.58
C ASP A 750 1.38 47.91 18.50
N GLY A 751 2.02 47.83 17.32
CA GLY A 751 3.10 46.88 17.04
C GLY A 751 2.67 45.43 16.77
N LEU A 752 1.37 45.14 16.76
CA LEU A 752 0.82 43.86 16.31
C LEU A 752 0.23 44.02 14.91
N ASP A 753 0.99 43.63 13.89
CA ASP A 753 0.60 43.83 12.49
C ASP A 753 0.02 42.59 11.82
N ALA A 754 0.13 41.43 12.47
CA ALA A 754 -0.44 40.18 11.99
C ALA A 754 -0.93 39.29 13.12
N VAL A 755 -1.88 38.40 12.83
CA VAL A 755 -2.48 37.49 13.82
C VAL A 755 -1.44 36.56 14.47
N TRP A 756 -0.43 36.14 13.70
CA TRP A 756 0.67 35.29 14.18
C TRP A 756 1.70 36.03 15.06
N HIS A 757 1.55 37.33 15.34
CA HIS A 757 2.37 38.01 16.35
C HIS A 757 2.01 37.59 17.79
N THR A 758 0.79 37.09 17.99
CA THR A 758 0.29 36.69 19.32
C THR A 758 -0.32 35.30 19.33
N GLY A 759 -1.12 34.96 18.31
CA GLY A 759 -1.86 33.71 18.29
C GLY A 759 -1.03 32.52 17.79
N PRO A 760 -1.06 31.37 18.47
CA PRO A 760 -0.70 30.09 17.87
C PRO A 760 -1.71 29.68 16.79
N GLU A 761 -1.28 28.78 15.90
CA GLU A 761 -2.00 28.40 14.68
C GLU A 761 -2.22 26.88 14.61
N MET A 762 -3.46 26.46 14.35
CA MET A 762 -3.72 25.14 13.74
C MET A 762 -3.72 25.29 12.23
N GLN A 763 -2.80 24.58 11.56
CA GLN A 763 -2.63 24.69 10.11
C GLN A 763 -3.82 24.12 9.33
N VAL A 764 -4.23 24.82 8.27
CA VAL A 764 -5.22 24.37 7.27
C VAL A 764 -4.52 24.30 5.91
N LEU A 765 -4.43 23.11 5.33
CA LEU A 765 -3.57 22.91 4.17
C LEU A 765 -4.07 21.79 3.25
N ASP A 766 -3.79 21.95 1.96
CA ASP A 766 -3.62 20.82 1.05
C ASP A 766 -2.21 20.24 1.24
N ASN A 767 -2.13 19.22 2.09
CA ASN A 767 -0.88 18.51 2.37
C ASN A 767 -0.27 17.88 1.13
N ASP A 768 -1.12 17.51 0.17
CA ASP A 768 -0.63 16.97 -1.08
C ASP A 768 0.06 18.10 -1.82
N LEU A 769 -0.67 19.11 -2.31
CA LEU A 769 -0.14 20.05 -3.34
C LEU A 769 0.69 21.22 -2.83
N HIS A 770 0.57 21.60 -1.55
CA HIS A 770 1.32 22.74 -1.02
C HIS A 770 2.71 22.34 -0.48
N ASN A 771 3.71 23.21 -0.67
CA ASN A 771 5.10 22.95 -0.24
C ASN A 771 5.23 22.72 1.29
N ASP A 772 4.47 23.43 2.11
CA ASP A 772 4.40 23.20 3.56
C ASP A 772 3.90 21.79 3.94
N GLY A 773 3.23 21.09 3.01
CA GLY A 773 2.87 19.68 3.14
C GLY A 773 4.08 18.75 3.17
N GLN A 774 5.27 19.23 2.78
CA GLN A 774 6.53 18.49 2.83
C GLN A 774 7.20 18.49 4.20
N ASN A 775 6.63 19.10 5.25
CA ASN A 775 7.14 19.01 6.62
C ASN A 775 6.01 18.77 7.64
N PRO A 776 6.08 17.76 8.53
CA PRO A 776 4.98 17.45 9.44
C PRO A 776 4.68 18.58 10.43
N LEU A 777 5.65 19.47 10.68
CA LEU A 777 5.50 20.67 11.52
C LEU A 777 4.66 21.76 10.85
N THR A 778 4.48 21.72 9.54
CA THR A 778 3.75 22.72 8.75
C THR A 778 2.60 22.12 7.95
N SER A 779 2.27 20.84 8.18
CA SER A 779 1.15 20.16 7.54
C SER A 779 -0.16 20.41 8.30
N ALA A 780 -1.30 20.18 7.64
CA ALA A 780 -2.63 20.34 8.20
C ALA A 780 -2.78 19.66 9.57
N GLY A 781 -3.36 20.38 10.52
CA GLY A 781 -3.57 19.95 11.90
C GLY A 781 -2.39 20.21 12.85
N ALA A 782 -1.18 20.46 12.35
CA ALA A 782 -0.04 20.83 13.18
C ALA A 782 -0.30 22.11 13.99
N CYS A 783 0.37 22.25 15.13
CA CYS A 783 0.63 23.57 15.69
C CYS A 783 1.81 24.16 14.90
N TYR A 784 1.52 25.08 13.99
CA TYR A 784 2.43 25.45 12.90
C TYR A 784 3.85 25.73 13.40
N ALA A 785 4.83 25.07 12.78
CA ALA A 785 6.27 25.11 13.07
C ALA A 785 6.72 24.69 14.48
N LEU A 786 5.82 24.16 15.33
CA LEU A 786 6.11 23.83 16.73
C LEU A 786 5.80 22.38 17.08
N TYR A 787 4.57 21.91 16.83
CA TYR A 787 4.18 20.53 17.09
C TYR A 787 3.60 19.90 15.83
N ALA A 788 4.22 18.81 15.40
CA ALA A 788 3.87 18.13 14.18
C ALA A 788 2.51 17.41 14.28
N CYS A 789 1.82 17.35 13.15
CA CYS A 789 0.76 16.37 12.97
C CYS A 789 1.44 14.98 12.83
N PRO A 790 1.12 13.98 13.67
CA PRO A 790 1.86 12.72 13.72
C PRO A 790 1.65 11.85 12.47
N ARG A 791 0.59 12.10 11.71
CA ARG A 791 0.26 11.46 10.43
C ARG A 791 -0.72 12.33 9.66
N ASP A 792 -0.80 12.16 8.36
CA ASP A 792 -1.84 12.79 7.57
C ASP A 792 -3.21 12.19 7.92
N LEU A 793 -4.16 13.06 8.24
CA LEU A 793 -5.55 12.71 8.53
C LEU A 793 -6.52 13.49 7.65
N THR A 794 -6.01 14.24 6.68
CA THR A 794 -6.84 15.06 5.80
C THR A 794 -7.72 14.17 4.93
N LEU A 795 -8.96 14.60 4.75
CA LEU A 795 -9.82 14.07 3.69
C LEU A 795 -9.32 14.60 2.35
N PRO A 796 -9.57 13.88 1.23
CA PRO A 796 -9.22 14.37 -0.10
C PRO A 796 -9.68 15.81 -0.34
N VAL A 797 -8.85 16.57 -1.06
CA VAL A 797 -9.10 17.98 -1.41
C VAL A 797 -10.52 18.17 -1.93
N GLY A 798 -11.16 19.27 -1.51
CA GLY A 798 -12.55 19.57 -1.80
C GLY A 798 -13.56 18.96 -0.80
N ARG A 799 -13.16 18.03 0.06
CA ARG A 799 -13.98 17.54 1.18
C ARG A 799 -13.72 18.32 2.46
N PHE A 800 -14.75 18.44 3.30
CA PHE A 800 -14.66 19.15 4.57
C PHE A 800 -14.01 18.28 5.65
N ASN A 801 -12.89 18.76 6.17
CA ASN A 801 -12.23 18.27 7.39
C ASN A 801 -12.87 18.90 8.62
N GLN A 802 -13.02 18.14 9.70
CA GLN A 802 -13.45 18.65 11.00
C GLN A 802 -12.23 19.00 11.85
N ALA A 803 -12.15 20.26 12.29
CA ALA A 803 -11.18 20.73 13.27
C ALA A 803 -11.85 20.97 14.62
N ARG A 804 -11.15 20.61 15.69
CA ARG A 804 -11.53 20.96 17.07
C ARG A 804 -10.30 21.41 17.84
N ILE A 805 -10.40 22.57 18.48
CA ILE A 805 -9.32 23.15 19.29
C ILE A 805 -9.86 23.33 20.71
N VAL A 806 -9.18 22.71 21.68
CA VAL A 806 -9.52 22.84 23.10
C VAL A 806 -8.46 23.69 23.77
N VAL A 807 -8.85 24.81 24.38
CA VAL A 807 -7.98 25.69 25.15
C VAL A 807 -8.52 25.79 26.57
N GLN A 808 -7.74 25.30 27.54
CA GLN A 808 -8.11 25.32 28.96
C GLN A 808 -6.91 25.68 29.82
N GLY A 809 -6.86 26.93 30.29
CA GLY A 809 -5.69 27.51 30.95
C GLY A 809 -4.50 27.56 29.99
N ALA A 810 -3.40 26.93 30.38
CA ALA A 810 -2.23 26.77 29.51
C ALA A 810 -2.34 25.56 28.57
N ARG A 811 -3.23 24.59 28.84
CA ARG A 811 -3.35 23.37 28.05
C ARG A 811 -4.09 23.63 26.75
N VAL A 812 -3.49 23.18 25.65
CA VAL A 812 -4.08 23.26 24.31
C VAL A 812 -4.07 21.88 23.66
N GLU A 813 -5.14 21.57 22.93
CA GLU A 813 -5.23 20.37 22.11
C GLU A 813 -5.77 20.70 20.72
N HIS A 814 -5.16 20.12 19.70
CA HIS A 814 -5.67 20.12 18.33
C HIS A 814 -6.23 18.75 18.01
N TRP A 815 -7.41 18.72 17.39
CA TRP A 815 -8.10 17.53 16.94
C TRP A 815 -8.48 17.70 15.46
N LEU A 816 -8.15 16.72 14.63
CA LEU A 816 -8.47 16.68 13.20
C LEU A 816 -9.20 15.37 12.90
N ASN A 817 -10.39 15.46 12.30
CA ASN A 817 -11.23 14.32 11.92
C ASN A 817 -11.39 13.26 13.03
N GLY A 818 -11.67 13.75 14.24
CA GLY A 818 -11.88 12.92 15.43
C GLY A 818 -10.62 12.48 16.17
N VAL A 819 -9.42 12.79 15.67
CA VAL A 819 -8.15 12.37 16.29
C VAL A 819 -7.43 13.54 16.91
N LYS A 820 -6.95 13.38 18.14
CA LYS A 820 -6.02 14.33 18.74
C LYS A 820 -4.69 14.27 18.00
N VAL A 821 -4.31 15.36 17.33
CA VAL A 821 -3.08 15.49 16.55
C VAL A 821 -1.98 16.23 17.31
N CYS A 822 -2.34 17.15 18.20
CA CYS A 822 -1.37 17.84 19.06
C CYS A 822 -1.93 18.02 20.48
N GLY A 823 -1.04 18.06 21.47
CA GLY A 823 -1.37 18.44 22.85
C GLY A 823 -0.15 19.04 23.52
N PHE A 824 -0.28 20.24 24.08
CA PHE A 824 0.84 20.98 24.67
C PHE A 824 0.37 21.96 25.74
N GLU A 825 1.34 22.53 26.45
CA GLU A 825 1.11 23.51 27.52
C GLU A 825 1.86 24.81 27.21
N LEU A 826 1.12 25.89 27.01
CA LEU A 826 1.65 27.22 26.75
C LEU A 826 2.47 27.72 27.93
N GLY A 827 3.65 28.25 27.66
CA GLY A 827 4.58 28.76 28.67
C GLY A 827 5.39 27.69 29.42
N SER A 828 5.16 26.40 29.16
CA SER A 828 6.02 25.32 29.67
C SER A 828 7.45 25.40 29.11
N ASP A 829 8.41 24.76 29.77
CA ASP A 829 9.80 24.70 29.29
C ASP A 829 9.90 24.08 27.88
N ALA A 830 9.11 23.05 27.60
CA ALA A 830 9.06 22.42 26.28
C ALA A 830 8.55 23.40 25.20
N TRP A 831 7.50 24.16 25.51
CA TRP A 831 6.95 25.20 24.63
C TRP A 831 7.96 26.32 24.38
N ASN A 832 8.58 26.85 25.44
CA ASN A 832 9.55 27.93 25.34
C ASN A 832 10.79 27.52 24.52
N LYS A 833 11.27 26.28 24.71
CA LYS A 833 12.38 25.73 23.92
C LYS A 833 12.04 25.61 22.42
N LEU A 834 10.81 25.20 22.08
CA LEU A 834 10.36 25.16 20.70
C LEU A 834 10.27 26.56 20.10
N ILE A 835 9.78 27.55 20.85
CA ILE A 835 9.77 28.96 20.41
C ILE A 835 11.19 29.44 20.11
N GLU A 836 12.15 29.22 21.03
CA GLU A 836 13.55 29.62 20.87
C GLU A 836 14.20 29.03 19.61
N GLY A 837 13.82 27.78 19.27
CA GLY A 837 14.27 27.08 18.06
C GLY A 837 13.51 27.45 16.78
N SER A 838 12.50 28.32 16.85
CA SER A 838 11.59 28.62 15.73
C SER A 838 11.72 30.05 15.20
N LYS A 839 10.97 30.35 14.14
CA LYS A 839 10.80 31.73 13.61
C LYS A 839 10.12 32.68 14.60
N PHE A 840 9.48 32.17 15.66
CA PHE A 840 8.72 32.98 16.61
C PHE A 840 9.56 33.56 17.76
N LYS A 841 10.84 33.19 17.89
CA LYS A 841 11.72 33.64 18.99
C LYS A 841 11.82 35.16 19.16
N THR A 842 11.62 35.92 18.08
CA THR A 842 11.69 37.40 18.09
C THR A 842 10.34 38.06 18.39
N LEU A 843 9.26 37.28 18.55
CA LEU A 843 7.91 37.80 18.79
C LEU A 843 7.60 37.78 20.30
N PRO A 844 7.69 38.92 21.00
CA PRO A 844 7.68 38.94 22.46
C PRO A 844 6.35 38.51 23.09
N ARG A 845 5.24 38.55 22.33
CA ARG A 845 3.88 38.22 22.79
C ARG A 845 3.32 36.91 22.24
N PHE A 846 4.06 36.18 21.41
CA PHE A 846 3.58 34.94 20.79
C PHE A 846 3.24 33.88 21.84
N GLY A 847 1.98 33.40 21.84
CA GLY A 847 1.48 32.37 22.74
C GLY A 847 1.32 32.81 24.21
N LYS A 848 1.34 34.11 24.51
CA LYS A 848 1.30 34.63 25.90
C LYS A 848 -0.04 35.22 26.34
N GLU A 849 -0.96 35.46 25.41
CA GLU A 849 -2.25 36.07 25.73
C GLU A 849 -3.15 35.07 26.47
N PRO A 850 -3.69 35.38 27.67
CA PRO A 850 -4.60 34.48 28.37
C PRO A 850 -5.96 34.40 27.67
N LYS A 851 -6.35 35.49 27.00
CA LYS A 851 -7.64 35.66 26.32
C LYS A 851 -7.39 36.37 24.99
N GLY A 852 -8.13 35.99 23.94
CA GLY A 852 -8.05 36.68 22.66
C GLY A 852 -9.07 36.19 21.65
N ARG A 853 -8.93 36.63 20.41
CA ARG A 853 -9.85 36.33 19.31
C ARG A 853 -9.51 35.00 18.64
N ILE A 854 -10.50 34.44 17.95
CA ILE A 854 -10.26 33.40 16.93
C ILE A 854 -10.04 34.13 15.60
N ALA A 855 -9.03 33.72 14.83
CA ALA A 855 -8.80 34.26 13.49
C ALA A 855 -8.77 33.15 12.43
N LEU A 856 -9.21 33.51 11.22
CA LEU A 856 -9.10 32.69 10.01
C LEU A 856 -8.20 33.44 9.03
N GLN A 857 -7.18 32.75 8.55
CA GLN A 857 -6.10 33.38 7.80
C GLN A 857 -6.41 33.55 6.31
N ASP A 858 -6.03 34.69 5.75
CA ASP A 858 -5.89 34.90 4.31
C ASP A 858 -4.44 34.64 3.90
N HIS A 859 -4.18 33.49 3.26
CA HIS A 859 -2.86 33.13 2.72
C HIS A 859 -2.84 33.08 1.17
N GLY A 860 -3.74 33.81 0.51
CA GLY A 860 -3.77 33.91 -0.95
C GLY A 860 -4.64 32.87 -1.66
N ASP A 861 -4.99 31.75 -1.01
CA ASP A 861 -5.71 30.63 -1.62
C ASP A 861 -7.19 30.55 -1.24
N LYS A 862 -7.99 29.83 -2.04
CA LYS A 862 -9.41 29.63 -1.74
C LYS A 862 -9.58 28.59 -0.62
N VAL A 863 -10.25 29.01 0.45
CA VAL A 863 -10.56 28.22 1.64
C VAL A 863 -12.01 28.46 2.06
N TRP A 864 -12.69 27.42 2.53
CA TRP A 864 -14.08 27.48 2.98
C TRP A 864 -14.19 26.98 4.42
N PHE A 865 -14.84 27.76 5.27
CA PHE A 865 -15.15 27.40 6.66
C PHE A 865 -16.67 27.32 6.88
N ARG A 866 -17.13 26.34 7.64
CA ARG A 866 -18.54 26.21 8.05
C ARG A 866 -18.65 25.53 9.41
N ASN A 867 -19.87 25.44 9.95
CA ASN A 867 -20.13 24.81 11.25
C ASN A 867 -19.26 25.38 12.37
N ILE A 868 -18.96 26.69 12.32
CA ILE A 868 -18.08 27.33 13.31
C ILE A 868 -18.85 27.53 14.61
N LYS A 869 -18.47 26.78 15.64
CA LYS A 869 -19.13 26.72 16.94
C LYS A 869 -18.10 26.87 18.05
N ILE A 870 -18.49 27.49 19.15
CA ILE A 870 -17.64 27.63 20.33
C ILE A 870 -18.41 27.31 21.61
N ARG A 871 -17.77 26.63 22.54
CA ARG A 871 -18.27 26.37 23.88
C ARG A 871 -17.29 26.94 24.91
N PRO A 872 -17.70 27.94 25.72
CA PRO A 872 -16.90 28.37 26.86
C PRO A 872 -16.67 27.22 27.83
N LEU A 873 -15.44 27.07 28.32
CA LEU A 873 -15.08 26.06 29.32
C LEU A 873 -14.89 26.74 30.69
N PRO A 874 -15.16 26.03 31.80
CA PRO A 874 -14.92 26.56 33.13
C PRO A 874 -13.44 26.91 33.34
N ALA A 875 -13.18 27.87 34.24
CA ALA A 875 -11.83 28.11 34.75
C ALA A 875 -11.28 26.82 35.37
N THR A 876 -10.02 26.50 35.11
CA THR A 876 -9.32 25.44 35.84
C THR A 876 -9.22 25.87 37.30
N PRO A 877 -9.66 25.05 38.27
CA PRO A 877 -9.58 25.39 39.69
C PRO A 877 -8.14 25.59 40.18
#